data_AF-A0A9E6AJS2-F1
#
_entry.id   AF-A0A9E6AJS2-F1
#
_cell.length_a   1.000
_cell.length_b   1.000
_cell.length_c   1.000
_cell.angle_alpha   90.00
_cell.angle_beta   90.00
_cell.angle_gamma   90.00
#
_symmetry.space_group_name_H-M   'P 1'
#
loop_
_entity.id
_entity.type
_entity.pdbx_description
1 polymer ?
#
loop_
_entity_poly.entity_id
_entity_poly.type
_entity_poly.pdbx_seq_one_letter_code
_entity_poly.pdbx_strand_id
1 'polypeptide(L)'
;MLRQIRGIGVAALAALGFWASSASAELTDSEKSQVKGLVQRAEARSASQLRSLVARSDLTPAEVMQPLVDGFSEFAFDEQREAFVEGLLFGSGSAAARNLLTPGVVAGLLERADTLLGKAHKGLGGSGGASALDEAFRIHRFIDAKIANAGVSSFDGHDAGAGIRDDALRLVALSYKDHFEKNRRFLRLGAKLRPGWMELRVQACLGLVEISRGIFGRHQVSEWLALDGSRRSLFERHGVLLVDGGTASEERLAAAVKMFESTPARDTDVSVWLISKSLLSQISAQGRVLRARTQLSRAPAPLIASRFWAPGVAPSTPDRELAEIALSLGTLISELSLARDGELRLDATAAVERARTEGASAYLSHAFARTAVFPPVTAGNGVPGATPAALISYAVQMLLVDAPRSLDLALIRAAAGFDAPLKQLLTAVGVLATGREKAKTLSLGSTGTGGILSKVEFTELTFDGDRVRSFRLGDDLYVVGKVKDRVILRKNGEAPLAHELAGFQLETSEHGPWTSPSVAFERLYGGPEAGVIGDGRFVLVAPAQAGGFDSVVAGGTAADMKISAQIQIDAGGGGLIARTSVGPSSFAGVALSLKGGDKPTAQLLHVDGKARAFAVTAAMAIKPPKKSEGYRLTLKVKDDKVTASVDGVKLKGKLERRLSAGRAGLFVMPGGKLTVRKFKSSVKDTPKAADTPEG
;
A
#
# COMPACT_ATOMS: atom_id res chain seq x y z
N MET A 1 -43.25 82.91 -3.88
CA MET A 1 -42.73 83.34 -5.20
C MET A 1 -43.04 82.21 -6.19
N LEU A 2 -44.24 82.14 -6.79
CA LEU A 2 -44.71 82.90 -7.95
C LEU A 2 -43.73 82.90 -9.13
N ARG A 3 -43.96 82.01 -10.11
CA ARG A 3 -44.09 82.36 -11.53
C ARG A 3 -44.65 81.19 -12.35
N GLN A 4 -45.89 81.36 -12.80
CA GLN A 4 -46.47 80.80 -14.02
C GLN A 4 -45.79 81.39 -15.26
N ILE A 5 -45.91 80.71 -16.42
CA ILE A 5 -46.38 81.20 -17.75
C ILE A 5 -46.35 79.96 -18.70
N ARG A 6 -47.52 79.41 -19.07
CA ARG A 6 -48.22 79.48 -20.40
C ARG A 6 -47.38 78.94 -21.59
N GLY A 7 -47.88 78.11 -22.51
CA GLY A 7 -49.21 77.54 -22.74
C GLY A 7 -49.33 76.98 -24.19
N ILE A 8 -50.45 76.28 -24.46
CA ILE A 8 -51.14 76.05 -25.76
C ILE A 8 -50.43 75.10 -26.76
N GLY A 9 -51.04 74.05 -27.34
CA GLY A 9 -52.41 73.54 -27.31
C GLY A 9 -52.63 72.34 -28.25
N VAL A 10 -53.79 71.68 -28.06
CA VAL A 10 -54.64 70.93 -29.01
C VAL A 10 -54.08 69.66 -29.70
N ALA A 11 -54.59 68.48 -29.32
CA ALA A 11 -55.44 67.63 -30.18
C ALA A 11 -55.89 66.36 -29.44
N ALA A 12 -57.18 66.07 -29.55
CA ALA A 12 -57.84 64.88 -29.00
C ALA A 12 -57.48 63.62 -29.81
N LEU A 13 -57.19 62.52 -29.11
CA LEU A 13 -57.41 61.17 -29.63
C LEU A 13 -57.66 60.21 -28.46
N ALA A 14 -58.94 60.00 -28.16
CA ALA A 14 -59.38 58.82 -27.45
C ALA A 14 -59.27 57.63 -28.40
N ALA A 15 -58.38 56.69 -28.13
CA ALA A 15 -58.45 55.34 -28.70
C ALA A 15 -57.56 54.37 -27.91
N LEU A 16 -58.22 53.38 -27.28
CA LEU A 16 -57.70 52.04 -27.03
C LEU A 16 -56.43 51.96 -26.15
N GLY A 17 -56.65 52.09 -24.84
CA GLY A 17 -55.77 51.45 -23.87
C GLY A 17 -55.81 49.94 -24.05
N PHE A 18 -54.96 49.43 -24.95
CA PHE A 18 -54.57 48.03 -24.98
C PHE A 18 -53.95 47.69 -23.63
N TRP A 19 -54.74 47.07 -22.77
CA TRP A 19 -54.21 46.08 -21.85
C TRP A 19 -53.59 44.98 -22.71
N ALA A 20 -52.31 45.14 -23.03
CA ALA A 20 -51.51 44.02 -23.54
C ALA A 20 -51.27 43.09 -22.35
N SER A 21 -52.28 42.29 -22.00
CA SER A 21 -52.04 41.01 -21.36
C SER A 21 -51.13 40.24 -22.30
N SER A 22 -49.86 40.07 -21.93
CA SER A 22 -48.97 39.12 -22.57
C SER A 22 -49.72 37.79 -22.63
N ALA A 23 -50.17 37.37 -23.81
CA ALA A 23 -50.74 36.05 -23.98
C ALA A 23 -49.59 35.05 -23.76
N SER A 24 -49.44 34.58 -22.53
CA SER A 24 -48.60 33.42 -22.20
C SER A 24 -49.22 32.22 -22.87
N ALA A 25 -48.60 31.73 -23.94
CA ALA A 25 -49.01 30.48 -24.55
C ALA A 25 -48.58 29.35 -23.63
N GLU A 26 -49.52 28.85 -22.83
CA GLU A 26 -49.32 27.65 -22.00
C GLU A 26 -49.88 26.44 -22.76
N LEU A 27 -49.28 25.26 -22.54
CA LEU A 27 -49.89 24.00 -22.98
C LEU A 27 -51.27 23.86 -22.33
N THR A 28 -52.30 23.64 -23.14
CA THR A 28 -53.65 23.36 -22.66
C THR A 28 -53.69 22.05 -21.87
N ASP A 29 -54.71 21.86 -21.03
CA ASP A 29 -54.88 20.61 -20.27
C ASP A 29 -54.94 19.37 -21.18
N SER A 30 -55.49 19.52 -22.38
CA SER A 30 -55.50 18.46 -23.39
C SER A 30 -54.09 18.13 -23.87
N GLU A 31 -53.26 19.13 -24.15
CA GLU A 31 -51.87 18.94 -24.58
C GLU A 31 -50.99 18.39 -23.46
N LYS A 32 -51.18 18.84 -22.21
CA LYS A 32 -50.53 18.26 -21.02
C LYS A 32 -50.87 16.76 -20.88
N SER A 33 -52.14 16.40 -21.09
CA SER A 33 -52.59 15.01 -21.12
C SER A 33 -51.97 14.21 -22.28
N GLN A 34 -51.81 14.84 -23.46
CA GLN A 34 -51.13 14.22 -24.60
C GLN A 34 -49.64 13.96 -24.30
N VAL A 35 -48.93 14.89 -23.68
CA VAL A 35 -47.53 14.69 -23.25
C VAL A 35 -47.44 13.44 -22.37
N LYS A 36 -48.28 13.37 -21.33
CA LYS A 36 -48.34 12.20 -20.43
C LYS A 36 -48.65 10.90 -21.18
N GLY A 37 -49.62 10.91 -22.09
CA GLY A 37 -49.99 9.74 -22.90
C GLY A 37 -48.91 9.30 -23.89
N LEU A 38 -48.07 10.22 -24.38
CA LEU A 38 -46.91 9.91 -25.23
C LEU A 38 -45.79 9.25 -24.42
N VAL A 39 -45.50 9.77 -23.23
CA VAL A 39 -44.50 9.19 -22.31
C VAL A 39 -44.95 7.81 -21.80
N GLN A 40 -46.25 7.63 -21.52
CA GLN A 40 -46.79 6.34 -21.10
C GLN A 40 -46.56 5.24 -22.14
N ARG A 41 -46.86 5.55 -23.41
CA ARG A 41 -46.72 4.62 -24.55
C ARG A 41 -45.28 4.29 -24.88
N ALA A 42 -44.37 5.27 -24.74
CA ALA A 42 -42.93 5.10 -24.95
C ALA A 42 -42.56 4.43 -26.30
N GLU A 43 -43.31 4.72 -27.36
CA GLU A 43 -43.04 4.21 -28.70
C GLU A 43 -42.10 5.16 -29.46
N ALA A 44 -41.27 4.65 -30.38
CA ALA A 44 -40.34 5.47 -31.16
C ALA A 44 -41.04 6.64 -31.90
N ARG A 45 -42.24 6.41 -32.47
CA ARG A 45 -43.05 7.46 -33.11
C ARG A 45 -43.59 8.52 -32.14
N SER A 46 -43.75 8.16 -30.87
CA SER A 46 -44.23 9.09 -29.85
C SER A 46 -43.17 10.14 -29.52
N ALA A 47 -41.87 9.84 -29.74
CA ALA A 47 -40.78 10.77 -29.46
C ALA A 47 -40.74 11.95 -30.44
N SER A 48 -41.04 11.72 -31.73
CA SER A 48 -41.16 12.82 -32.70
C SER A 48 -42.41 13.65 -32.46
N GLN A 49 -43.54 13.02 -32.11
CA GLN A 49 -44.78 13.70 -31.75
C GLN A 49 -44.61 14.58 -30.50
N LEU A 50 -43.97 14.05 -29.46
CA LEU A 50 -43.69 14.82 -28.24
C LEU A 50 -42.81 16.03 -28.56
N ARG A 51 -41.74 15.86 -29.36
CA ARG A 51 -40.92 16.98 -29.85
C ARG A 51 -41.75 18.05 -30.54
N SER A 52 -42.60 17.67 -31.48
CA SER A 52 -43.43 18.65 -32.21
C SER A 52 -44.41 19.39 -31.31
N LEU A 53 -44.90 18.74 -30.25
CA LEU A 53 -45.86 19.33 -29.34
C LEU A 53 -45.21 20.38 -28.43
N VAL A 54 -44.00 20.10 -27.94
CA VAL A 54 -43.37 20.92 -26.90
C VAL A 54 -42.26 21.85 -27.40
N ALA A 55 -41.71 21.62 -28.60
CA ALA A 55 -40.70 22.50 -29.21
C ALA A 55 -41.31 23.62 -30.05
N ARG A 56 -42.52 24.06 -29.71
CA ARG A 56 -43.17 25.19 -30.39
C ARG A 56 -42.52 26.50 -29.98
N SER A 57 -42.41 27.44 -30.92
CA SER A 57 -41.74 28.72 -30.72
C SER A 57 -42.48 29.68 -29.77
N ASP A 58 -43.76 29.42 -29.49
CA ASP A 58 -44.58 30.21 -28.59
C ASP A 58 -44.49 29.76 -27.13
N LEU A 59 -43.93 28.58 -26.85
CA LEU A 59 -43.74 28.06 -25.49
C LEU A 59 -42.39 28.48 -24.92
N THR A 60 -42.39 28.96 -23.68
CA THR A 60 -41.17 29.19 -22.90
C THR A 60 -40.63 27.87 -22.31
N PRO A 61 -39.33 27.82 -21.96
CA PRO A 61 -38.77 26.66 -21.27
C PRO A 61 -39.49 26.28 -19.98
N ALA A 62 -40.03 27.26 -19.24
CA ALA A 62 -40.78 27.01 -18.01
C ALA A 62 -42.13 26.32 -18.28
N GLU A 63 -42.86 26.75 -19.31
CA GLU A 63 -44.17 26.20 -19.70
C GLU A 63 -44.08 24.75 -20.20
N VAL A 64 -42.93 24.36 -20.77
CA VAL A 64 -42.66 22.99 -21.25
C VAL A 64 -42.16 22.07 -20.14
N MET A 65 -41.49 22.62 -19.13
CA MET A 65 -40.80 21.83 -18.12
C MET A 65 -41.76 21.01 -17.26
N GLN A 66 -42.80 21.63 -16.68
CA GLN A 66 -43.70 20.95 -15.75
C GLN A 66 -44.44 19.76 -16.38
N PRO A 67 -45.01 19.86 -17.60
CA PRO A 67 -45.68 18.71 -18.23
C PRO A 67 -44.74 17.53 -18.53
N LEU A 68 -43.47 17.81 -18.83
CA LEU A 68 -42.46 16.75 -18.99
C LEU A 68 -42.13 16.10 -17.64
N VAL A 69 -41.96 16.90 -16.59
CA VAL A 69 -41.71 16.43 -15.23
C VAL A 69 -42.83 15.51 -14.75
N ASP A 70 -44.08 15.94 -14.89
CA ASP A 70 -45.27 15.15 -14.55
C ASP A 70 -45.35 13.84 -15.35
N GLY A 71 -45.02 13.90 -16.65
CA GLY A 71 -45.02 12.73 -17.52
C GLY A 71 -43.97 11.68 -17.14
N PHE A 72 -42.72 12.09 -16.88
CA PHE A 72 -41.63 11.17 -16.59
C PHE A 72 -41.59 10.67 -15.14
N SER A 73 -42.15 11.42 -14.19
CA SER A 73 -42.15 11.03 -12.77
C SER A 73 -43.13 9.89 -12.45
N GLU A 74 -44.21 9.74 -13.23
CA GLU A 74 -45.30 8.81 -12.96
C GLU A 74 -45.00 7.36 -13.38
N PHE A 75 -44.38 7.16 -14.55
CA PHE A 75 -44.18 5.85 -15.14
C PHE A 75 -42.83 5.23 -14.78
N ALA A 76 -42.73 3.90 -14.85
CA ALA A 76 -41.49 3.19 -14.52
C ALA A 76 -40.42 3.38 -15.60
N PHE A 77 -39.19 3.72 -15.24
CA PHE A 77 -38.09 3.87 -16.20
C PHE A 77 -37.48 2.51 -16.55
N ASP A 78 -38.08 1.83 -17.52
CA ASP A 78 -37.65 0.55 -18.08
C ASP A 78 -36.83 0.73 -19.38
N GLU A 79 -36.40 -0.38 -20.00
CA GLU A 79 -35.63 -0.36 -21.26
C GLU A 79 -36.39 0.33 -22.41
N GLN A 80 -37.70 0.15 -22.46
CA GLN A 80 -38.53 0.78 -23.47
C GLN A 80 -38.55 2.30 -23.30
N ARG A 81 -38.73 2.79 -22.06
CA ARG A 81 -38.69 4.23 -21.76
C ARG A 81 -37.29 4.81 -21.89
N GLU A 82 -36.25 4.07 -21.56
CA GLU A 82 -34.86 4.46 -21.82
C GLU A 82 -34.63 4.71 -23.31
N ALA A 83 -35.02 3.76 -24.18
CA ALA A 83 -34.92 3.89 -25.63
C ALA A 83 -35.80 5.03 -26.19
N PHE A 84 -36.99 5.24 -25.61
CA PHE A 84 -37.86 6.37 -25.96
C PHE A 84 -37.20 7.72 -25.64
N VAL A 85 -36.61 7.87 -24.44
CA VAL A 85 -35.92 9.11 -24.04
C VAL A 85 -34.68 9.34 -24.89
N GLU A 86 -33.93 8.29 -25.21
CA GLU A 86 -32.80 8.38 -26.14
C GLU A 86 -33.27 8.85 -27.53
N GLY A 87 -34.34 8.28 -28.06
CA GLY A 87 -34.94 8.71 -29.33
C GLY A 87 -35.51 10.15 -29.27
N LEU A 88 -35.99 10.58 -28.12
CA LEU A 88 -36.50 11.93 -27.88
C LEU A 88 -35.36 12.96 -27.92
N LEU A 89 -34.26 12.71 -27.22
CA LEU A 89 -33.16 13.66 -27.05
C LEU A 89 -32.09 13.57 -28.15
N PHE A 90 -31.86 12.39 -28.73
CA PHE A 90 -30.77 12.13 -29.67
C PHE A 90 -31.24 11.54 -31.00
N GLY A 91 -32.54 11.29 -31.20
CA GLY A 91 -33.08 10.83 -32.47
C GLY A 91 -32.99 11.87 -33.60
N SER A 92 -33.36 11.46 -34.82
CA SER A 92 -33.37 12.33 -36.00
C SER A 92 -34.26 13.56 -35.78
N GLY A 93 -33.72 14.76 -36.04
CA GLY A 93 -34.42 16.05 -35.82
C GLY A 93 -34.54 16.49 -34.36
N SER A 94 -33.82 15.86 -33.42
CA SER A 94 -33.83 16.24 -32.00
C SER A 94 -33.03 17.52 -31.70
N ALA A 95 -32.03 17.85 -32.52
CA ALA A 95 -31.05 18.90 -32.24
C ALA A 95 -31.67 20.26 -31.87
N ALA A 96 -32.74 20.67 -32.57
CA ALA A 96 -33.41 21.94 -32.31
C ALA A 96 -34.16 21.97 -30.96
N ALA A 97 -34.67 20.83 -30.50
CA ALA A 97 -35.46 20.72 -29.27
C ALA A 97 -34.62 20.26 -28.06
N ARG A 98 -33.45 19.66 -28.28
CA ARG A 98 -32.65 18.99 -27.24
C ARG A 98 -32.44 19.85 -26.00
N ASN A 99 -32.02 21.11 -26.17
CA ASN A 99 -31.74 22.03 -25.07
C ASN A 99 -32.99 22.44 -24.26
N LEU A 100 -34.15 22.45 -24.90
CA LEU A 100 -35.43 22.73 -24.26
C LEU A 100 -35.93 21.51 -23.47
N LEU A 101 -35.72 20.31 -24.01
CA LEU A 101 -36.24 19.05 -23.45
C LEU A 101 -35.38 18.52 -22.30
N THR A 102 -34.06 18.55 -22.45
CA THR A 102 -33.12 17.88 -21.53
C THR A 102 -33.38 18.26 -20.05
N PRO A 103 -33.54 19.54 -19.68
CA PRO A 103 -33.81 19.91 -18.29
C PRO A 103 -35.10 19.27 -17.74
N GLY A 104 -36.22 19.34 -18.48
CA GLY A 104 -37.51 18.80 -18.04
C GLY A 104 -37.53 17.27 -17.97
N VAL A 105 -36.89 16.60 -18.94
CA VAL A 105 -36.71 15.14 -18.92
C VAL A 105 -35.92 14.72 -17.68
N VAL A 106 -34.76 15.33 -17.43
CA VAL A 106 -33.93 14.93 -16.28
C VAL A 106 -34.61 15.27 -14.96
N ALA A 107 -35.27 16.43 -14.84
CA ALA A 107 -36.02 16.77 -13.64
C ALA A 107 -37.13 15.74 -13.34
N GLY A 108 -37.89 15.31 -14.36
CA GLY A 108 -38.91 14.27 -14.20
C GLY A 108 -38.34 12.91 -13.82
N LEU A 109 -37.21 12.52 -14.42
CA LEU A 109 -36.50 11.29 -14.05
C LEU A 109 -35.95 11.35 -12.60
N LEU A 110 -35.44 12.49 -12.15
CA LEU A 110 -34.98 12.66 -10.77
C LEU A 110 -36.15 12.66 -9.78
N GLU A 111 -37.31 13.21 -10.13
CA GLU A 111 -38.52 13.12 -9.32
C GLU A 111 -39.05 11.68 -9.24
N ARG A 112 -38.94 10.91 -10.34
CA ARG A 112 -39.16 9.46 -10.30
C ARG A 112 -38.21 8.79 -9.30
N ALA A 113 -36.92 9.11 -9.38
CA ALA A 113 -35.91 8.59 -8.46
C ALA A 113 -36.25 8.94 -7.00
N ASP A 114 -36.69 10.16 -6.68
CA ASP A 114 -37.14 10.53 -5.33
C ASP A 114 -38.24 9.61 -4.80
N THR A 115 -39.23 9.34 -5.66
CA THR A 115 -40.35 8.48 -5.32
C THR A 115 -39.87 7.04 -5.06
N LEU A 116 -38.95 6.53 -5.88
CA LEU A 116 -38.36 5.20 -5.73
C LEU A 116 -37.52 5.09 -4.45
N LEU A 117 -36.70 6.10 -4.14
CA LEU A 117 -35.92 6.16 -2.91
C LEU A 117 -36.82 6.18 -1.67
N GLY A 118 -37.93 6.91 -1.73
CA GLY A 118 -38.98 6.90 -0.71
C GLY A 118 -39.62 5.52 -0.52
N LYS A 119 -39.94 4.82 -1.60
CA LYS A 119 -40.49 3.45 -1.60
C LYS A 119 -39.51 2.43 -1.05
N ALA A 120 -38.27 2.44 -1.53
CA ALA A 120 -37.20 1.53 -1.10
C ALA A 120 -36.90 1.69 0.39
N HIS A 121 -36.96 2.91 0.92
CA HIS A 121 -36.76 3.18 2.33
C HIS A 121 -37.88 2.64 3.24
N LYS A 122 -39.15 2.85 2.83
CA LYS A 122 -40.32 2.38 3.59
C LYS A 122 -40.42 0.86 3.69
N GLY A 123 -39.55 0.13 2.99
CA GLY A 123 -39.41 -1.32 3.18
C GLY A 123 -40.64 -2.07 2.71
N LEU A 124 -41.21 -1.71 1.56
CA LEU A 124 -42.05 -2.65 0.80
C LEU A 124 -41.21 -3.93 0.62
N GLY A 125 -41.46 -4.92 1.48
CA GLY A 125 -40.56 -6.05 1.71
C GLY A 125 -40.34 -6.90 0.45
N GLY A 126 -39.19 -7.57 0.38
CA GLY A 126 -38.87 -8.49 -0.72
C GLY A 126 -38.36 -7.80 -2.00
N SER A 127 -38.77 -8.31 -3.16
CA SER A 127 -38.31 -7.91 -4.50
C SER A 127 -38.64 -6.45 -4.88
N GLY A 128 -39.69 -5.86 -4.30
CA GLY A 128 -40.13 -4.50 -4.63
C GLY A 128 -39.12 -3.41 -4.26
N GLY A 129 -38.45 -3.55 -3.11
CA GLY A 129 -37.40 -2.62 -2.70
C GLY A 129 -36.14 -2.70 -3.57
N ALA A 130 -35.76 -3.90 -4.00
CA ALA A 130 -34.63 -4.11 -4.91
C ALA A 130 -34.93 -3.53 -6.30
N SER A 131 -36.10 -3.84 -6.85
CA SER A 131 -36.54 -3.31 -8.14
C SER A 131 -36.60 -1.77 -8.16
N ALA A 132 -37.00 -1.13 -7.05
CA ALA A 132 -37.00 0.33 -6.95
C ALA A 132 -35.58 0.92 -6.96
N LEU A 133 -34.60 0.25 -6.32
CA LEU A 133 -33.20 0.67 -6.36
C LEU A 133 -32.58 0.44 -7.75
N ASP A 134 -32.94 -0.66 -8.42
CA ASP A 134 -32.47 -0.95 -9.78
C ASP A 134 -32.99 0.08 -10.79
N GLU A 135 -34.27 0.47 -10.68
CA GLU A 135 -34.86 1.52 -11.52
C GLU A 135 -34.19 2.88 -11.24
N ALA A 136 -33.98 3.25 -9.97
CA ALA A 136 -33.27 4.48 -9.62
C ALA A 136 -31.82 4.47 -10.11
N PHE A 137 -31.14 3.33 -10.03
CA PHE A 137 -29.78 3.15 -10.55
C PHE A 137 -29.74 3.34 -12.07
N ARG A 138 -30.70 2.74 -12.79
CA ARG A 138 -30.84 2.88 -14.24
C ARG A 138 -31.04 4.35 -14.63
N ILE A 139 -31.86 5.10 -13.89
CA ILE A 139 -32.05 6.54 -14.10
C ILE A 139 -30.72 7.30 -14.00
N HIS A 140 -29.98 7.15 -12.91
CA HIS A 140 -28.70 7.86 -12.75
C HIS A 140 -27.65 7.42 -13.76
N ARG A 141 -27.61 6.13 -14.11
CA ARG A 141 -26.73 5.61 -15.15
C ARG A 141 -27.06 6.19 -16.53
N PHE A 142 -28.35 6.29 -16.86
CA PHE A 142 -28.78 6.91 -18.12
C PHE A 142 -28.36 8.37 -18.18
N ILE A 143 -28.62 9.14 -17.12
CA ILE A 143 -28.26 10.56 -17.10
C ILE A 143 -26.74 10.74 -17.20
N ASP A 144 -25.96 9.96 -16.45
CA ASP A 144 -24.50 9.98 -16.52
C ASP A 144 -23.99 9.64 -17.93
N ALA A 145 -24.41 8.51 -18.50
CA ALA A 145 -23.88 8.01 -19.76
C ALA A 145 -24.40 8.77 -21.00
N LYS A 146 -25.66 9.19 -21.00
CA LYS A 146 -26.32 9.75 -22.18
C LYS A 146 -26.44 11.27 -22.14
N ILE A 147 -26.37 11.92 -20.97
CA ILE A 147 -26.52 13.37 -20.85
C ILE A 147 -25.19 14.00 -20.43
N ALA A 148 -24.64 13.62 -19.28
CA ALA A 148 -23.41 14.23 -18.77
C ALA A 148 -22.20 13.89 -19.66
N ASN A 149 -22.12 12.64 -20.11
CA ASN A 149 -21.04 12.14 -20.97
C ASN A 149 -21.46 11.98 -22.45
N ALA A 150 -22.43 12.79 -22.91
CA ALA A 150 -22.79 12.80 -24.32
C ALA A 150 -21.61 13.26 -25.19
N GLY A 151 -21.35 12.57 -26.31
CA GLY A 151 -20.31 12.94 -27.27
C GLY A 151 -18.92 12.37 -26.96
N VAL A 152 -17.88 13.08 -27.39
CA VAL A 152 -16.46 12.75 -27.12
C VAL A 152 -16.06 13.38 -25.79
N SER A 153 -15.86 12.54 -24.79
CA SER A 153 -15.48 12.94 -23.44
C SER A 153 -14.19 13.78 -23.44
N SER A 154 -14.27 14.98 -22.86
CA SER A 154 -13.09 15.80 -22.56
C SER A 154 -12.84 15.84 -21.06
N PHE A 155 -11.60 16.08 -20.65
CA PHE A 155 -11.25 16.25 -19.24
C PHE A 155 -11.75 17.61 -18.69
N ASP A 156 -11.89 18.60 -19.57
CA ASP A 156 -12.10 20.01 -19.21
C ASP A 156 -13.58 20.45 -19.24
N GLY A 157 -14.49 19.61 -19.74
CA GLY A 157 -15.91 19.94 -19.85
C GLY A 157 -16.71 18.99 -20.73
N HIS A 158 -17.94 19.39 -21.00
CA HIS A 158 -18.85 18.65 -21.88
C HIS A 158 -18.48 18.82 -23.37
N ASP A 159 -18.80 17.83 -24.19
CA ASP A 159 -18.58 17.91 -25.63
C ASP A 159 -19.57 18.90 -26.27
N ALA A 160 -19.07 20.00 -26.83
CA ALA A 160 -19.89 20.94 -27.59
C ALA A 160 -20.59 20.28 -28.79
N GLY A 161 -20.00 19.23 -29.36
CA GLY A 161 -20.57 18.42 -30.45
C GLY A 161 -21.77 17.57 -30.04
N ALA A 162 -21.96 17.32 -28.75
CA ALA A 162 -23.13 16.60 -28.24
C ALA A 162 -24.43 17.40 -28.33
N GLY A 163 -24.36 18.70 -28.67
CA GLY A 163 -25.52 19.57 -28.93
C GLY A 163 -26.39 19.85 -27.70
N ILE A 164 -25.88 19.59 -26.50
CA ILE A 164 -26.46 20.08 -25.25
C ILE A 164 -25.62 21.26 -24.79
N ARG A 165 -26.25 22.43 -24.65
CA ARG A 165 -25.63 23.68 -24.25
C ARG A 165 -25.43 23.73 -22.74
N ASP A 166 -24.45 24.52 -22.32
CA ASP A 166 -24.11 24.72 -20.91
C ASP A 166 -25.28 25.29 -20.09
N ASP A 167 -26.16 26.11 -20.66
CA ASP A 167 -27.34 26.64 -19.97
C ASP A 167 -28.36 25.54 -19.61
N ALA A 168 -28.58 24.59 -20.53
CA ALA A 168 -29.41 23.42 -20.29
C ALA A 168 -28.78 22.50 -19.24
N LEU A 169 -27.48 22.21 -19.36
CA LEU A 169 -26.74 21.39 -18.39
C LEU A 169 -26.70 22.04 -16.99
N ARG A 170 -26.59 23.37 -16.93
CA ARG A 170 -26.69 24.12 -15.67
C ARG A 170 -28.04 23.89 -14.98
N LEU A 171 -29.15 23.91 -15.71
CA LEU A 171 -30.47 23.61 -15.15
C LEU A 171 -30.56 22.15 -14.67
N VAL A 172 -29.99 21.20 -15.43
CA VAL A 172 -29.93 19.78 -15.03
C VAL A 172 -29.14 19.60 -13.72
N ALA A 173 -27.99 20.25 -13.60
CA ALA A 173 -27.17 20.20 -12.39
C ALA A 173 -27.90 20.78 -11.17
N LEU A 174 -28.70 21.84 -11.36
CA LEU A 174 -29.56 22.39 -10.30
C LEU A 174 -30.68 21.41 -9.90
N SER A 175 -31.30 20.71 -10.85
CA SER A 175 -32.24 19.63 -10.53
C SER A 175 -31.58 18.49 -9.74
N TYR A 176 -30.33 18.15 -10.06
CA TYR A 176 -29.54 17.20 -9.28
C TYR A 176 -29.25 17.72 -7.86
N LYS A 177 -28.88 18.99 -7.72
CA LYS A 177 -28.68 19.62 -6.41
C LYS A 177 -29.94 19.46 -5.55
N ASP A 178 -31.11 19.79 -6.08
CA ASP A 178 -32.38 19.70 -5.35
C ASP A 178 -32.74 18.25 -5.00
N HIS A 179 -32.48 17.31 -5.92
CA HIS A 179 -32.61 15.87 -5.69
C HIS A 179 -31.69 15.39 -4.53
N PHE A 180 -30.44 15.86 -4.49
CA PHE A 180 -29.50 15.55 -3.42
C PHE A 180 -29.91 16.16 -2.07
N GLU A 181 -30.42 17.39 -2.06
CA GLU A 181 -30.94 18.05 -0.86
C GLU A 181 -32.13 17.27 -0.28
N LYS A 182 -33.09 16.87 -1.12
CA LYS A 182 -34.27 16.09 -0.74
C LYS A 182 -33.93 14.69 -0.23
N ASN A 183 -32.91 14.04 -0.82
CA ASN A 183 -32.51 12.67 -0.50
C ASN A 183 -31.20 12.56 0.29
N ARG A 184 -30.79 13.64 0.98
CA ARG A 184 -29.51 13.73 1.67
C ARG A 184 -29.25 12.56 2.63
N ARG A 185 -30.30 12.02 3.27
CA ARG A 185 -30.21 10.85 4.15
C ARG A 185 -29.67 9.58 3.46
N PHE A 186 -29.84 9.45 2.15
CA PHE A 186 -29.40 8.29 1.37
C PHE A 186 -28.16 8.58 0.55
N LEU A 187 -28.10 9.76 -0.06
CA LEU A 187 -27.07 10.09 -1.05
C LEU A 187 -25.82 10.74 -0.43
N ARG A 188 -25.90 11.26 0.81
CA ARG A 188 -24.72 11.80 1.51
C ARG A 188 -23.65 10.72 1.69
N LEU A 189 -22.44 11.04 1.24
CA LEU A 189 -21.25 10.21 1.45
C LEU A 189 -20.85 10.20 2.93
N GLY A 190 -20.39 9.05 3.43
CA GLY A 190 -20.06 8.84 4.85
C GLY A 190 -21.23 8.37 5.74
N ALA A 191 -22.48 8.44 5.29
CA ALA A 191 -23.59 7.85 6.02
C ALA A 191 -23.60 6.32 5.85
N LYS A 192 -23.80 5.58 6.97
CA LYS A 192 -23.90 4.11 6.96
C LYS A 192 -25.07 3.65 6.09
N LEU A 193 -24.82 2.73 5.16
CA LEU A 193 -25.81 2.21 4.22
C LEU A 193 -26.21 0.76 4.47
N ARG A 194 -27.39 0.41 3.96
CA ARG A 194 -27.80 -0.98 3.76
C ARG A 194 -27.11 -1.56 2.50
N PRO A 195 -26.91 -2.89 2.40
CA PRO A 195 -26.47 -3.52 1.17
C PRO A 195 -27.33 -3.10 -0.04
N GLY A 196 -26.73 -2.96 -1.23
CA GLY A 196 -27.39 -2.52 -2.47
C GLY A 196 -27.45 -1.00 -2.69
N TRP A 197 -27.48 -0.19 -1.64
CA TRP A 197 -27.56 1.28 -1.78
C TRP A 197 -26.24 1.94 -2.22
N MET A 198 -25.12 1.25 -2.07
CA MET A 198 -23.80 1.82 -2.33
C MET A 198 -23.59 2.10 -3.82
N GLU A 199 -24.01 1.18 -4.70
CA GLU A 199 -23.97 1.36 -6.16
C GLU A 199 -24.76 2.58 -6.60
N LEU A 200 -26.02 2.67 -6.15
CA LEU A 200 -26.89 3.81 -6.40
C LEU A 200 -26.29 5.13 -5.94
N ARG A 201 -25.76 5.18 -4.71
CA ARG A 201 -25.11 6.38 -4.19
C ARG A 201 -23.93 6.79 -5.06
N VAL A 202 -23.06 5.85 -5.42
CA VAL A 202 -21.88 6.14 -6.24
C VAL A 202 -22.29 6.68 -7.59
N GLN A 203 -23.25 6.03 -8.27
CA GLN A 203 -23.71 6.45 -9.59
C GLN A 203 -24.41 7.82 -9.56
N ALA A 204 -25.22 8.09 -8.54
CA ALA A 204 -25.85 9.39 -8.36
C ALA A 204 -24.83 10.50 -8.10
N CYS A 205 -23.80 10.23 -7.28
CA CYS A 205 -22.73 11.20 -7.01
C CYS A 205 -21.92 11.48 -8.28
N LEU A 206 -21.59 10.44 -9.04
CA LEU A 206 -20.93 10.57 -10.34
C LEU A 206 -21.77 11.41 -11.30
N GLY A 207 -23.06 11.10 -11.46
CA GLY A 207 -23.94 11.89 -12.34
C GLY A 207 -23.94 13.37 -12.00
N LEU A 208 -23.95 13.75 -10.71
CA LEU A 208 -23.86 15.15 -10.30
C LEU A 208 -22.46 15.76 -10.57
N VAL A 209 -21.39 15.01 -10.34
CA VAL A 209 -20.01 15.48 -10.62
C VAL A 209 -19.81 15.69 -12.12
N GLU A 210 -20.23 14.74 -12.93
CA GLU A 210 -20.06 14.76 -14.38
C GLU A 210 -20.91 15.87 -15.01
N ILE A 211 -22.20 16.00 -14.64
CA ILE A 211 -23.07 17.06 -15.17
C ILE A 211 -22.62 18.48 -14.77
N SER A 212 -21.89 18.60 -13.65
CA SER A 212 -21.41 19.89 -13.16
C SER A 212 -20.06 20.29 -13.75
N ARG A 213 -19.40 19.39 -14.49
CA ARG A 213 -18.04 19.60 -14.97
C ARG A 213 -17.97 20.76 -15.96
N GLY A 214 -17.04 21.69 -15.75
CA GLY A 214 -16.90 22.89 -16.57
C GLY A 214 -17.98 23.96 -16.31
N ILE A 215 -19.06 23.62 -15.59
CA ILE A 215 -20.18 24.54 -15.30
C ILE A 215 -20.10 25.10 -13.88
N PHE A 216 -19.79 24.24 -12.91
CA PHE A 216 -19.64 24.60 -11.50
C PHE A 216 -18.27 24.21 -10.96
N GLY A 217 -17.72 25.03 -10.06
CA GLY A 217 -16.46 24.72 -9.40
C GLY A 217 -16.57 23.53 -8.46
N ARG A 218 -15.50 22.73 -8.34
CA ARG A 218 -15.46 21.54 -7.46
C ARG A 218 -15.83 21.85 -6.01
N HIS A 219 -15.47 23.04 -5.51
CA HIS A 219 -15.84 23.49 -4.17
C HIS A 219 -17.36 23.50 -3.98
N GLN A 220 -18.10 24.10 -4.91
CA GLN A 220 -19.56 24.17 -4.86
C GLN A 220 -20.21 22.79 -5.00
N VAL A 221 -19.71 21.95 -5.91
CA VAL A 221 -20.22 20.57 -6.08
C VAL A 221 -19.97 19.74 -4.81
N SER A 222 -18.84 19.94 -4.13
CA SER A 222 -18.54 19.25 -2.87
C SER A 222 -19.55 19.59 -1.77
N GLU A 223 -20.09 20.81 -1.75
CA GLU A 223 -21.12 21.24 -0.80
C GLU A 223 -22.46 20.60 -1.11
N TRP A 224 -22.84 20.50 -2.38
CA TRP A 224 -24.07 19.82 -2.81
C TRP A 224 -24.03 18.33 -2.48
N LEU A 225 -22.86 17.69 -2.65
CA LEU A 225 -22.62 16.31 -2.24
C LEU A 225 -22.51 16.13 -0.72
N ALA A 226 -22.50 17.23 0.05
CA ALA A 226 -22.28 17.25 1.50
C ALA A 226 -20.99 16.53 1.92
N LEU A 227 -19.91 16.70 1.15
CA LEU A 227 -18.59 16.17 1.48
C LEU A 227 -17.96 16.94 2.65
N ASP A 228 -17.30 16.20 3.53
CA ASP A 228 -16.55 16.74 4.67
C ASP A 228 -15.14 16.13 4.76
N GLY A 229 -14.30 16.75 5.59
CA GLY A 229 -12.97 16.27 5.96
C GLY A 229 -12.12 15.77 4.80
N SER A 230 -11.68 14.52 4.92
CA SER A 230 -10.77 13.89 3.96
C SER A 230 -11.41 13.68 2.58
N ARG A 231 -12.73 13.44 2.53
CA ARG A 231 -13.46 13.24 1.26
C ARG A 231 -13.54 14.54 0.46
N ARG A 232 -13.90 15.64 1.13
CA ARG A 232 -13.95 16.97 0.50
C ARG A 232 -12.58 17.37 -0.02
N SER A 233 -11.54 17.22 0.82
CA SER A 233 -10.18 17.61 0.46
C SER A 233 -9.64 16.82 -0.74
N LEU A 234 -9.92 15.52 -0.81
CA LEU A 234 -9.52 14.69 -1.95
C LEU A 234 -10.27 15.10 -3.24
N PHE A 235 -11.58 15.29 -3.15
CA PHE A 235 -12.40 15.66 -4.31
C PHE A 235 -12.05 17.05 -4.86
N GLU A 236 -11.90 18.07 -4.00
CA GLU A 236 -11.57 19.41 -4.46
C GLU A 236 -10.19 19.46 -5.14
N ARG A 237 -9.17 18.80 -4.55
CA ARG A 237 -7.81 18.79 -5.09
C ARG A 237 -7.67 17.93 -6.34
N HIS A 238 -8.20 16.71 -6.32
CA HIS A 238 -7.92 15.69 -7.34
C HIS A 238 -9.13 15.31 -8.20
N GLY A 239 -10.33 15.77 -7.87
CA GLY A 239 -11.57 15.36 -8.56
C GLY A 239 -12.02 13.94 -8.23
N VAL A 240 -11.37 13.28 -7.26
CA VAL A 240 -11.63 11.87 -6.92
C VAL A 240 -12.71 11.77 -5.84
N LEU A 241 -13.80 11.06 -6.13
CA LEU A 241 -14.82 10.72 -5.14
C LEU A 241 -14.38 9.53 -4.30
N LEU A 242 -14.11 9.76 -3.01
CA LEU A 242 -13.85 8.69 -2.04
C LEU A 242 -15.16 8.17 -1.44
N VAL A 243 -15.47 6.90 -1.70
CA VAL A 243 -16.69 6.25 -1.19
C VAL A 243 -16.34 5.02 -0.37
N ASP A 244 -16.89 4.96 0.85
CA ASP A 244 -16.77 3.84 1.77
C ASP A 244 -18.16 3.41 2.31
N GLY A 245 -18.18 2.36 3.13
CA GLY A 245 -19.42 1.92 3.81
C GLY A 245 -19.94 2.84 4.91
N GLY A 246 -19.34 4.02 5.13
CA GLY A 246 -19.73 4.97 6.18
C GLY A 246 -19.38 4.50 7.58
N THR A 247 -18.33 3.69 7.72
CA THR A 247 -17.87 3.16 9.02
C THR A 247 -16.50 3.68 9.43
N ALA A 248 -15.73 4.26 8.52
CA ALA A 248 -14.41 4.77 8.84
C ALA A 248 -14.49 6.05 9.67
N SER A 249 -13.51 6.28 10.55
CA SER A 249 -13.32 7.60 11.18
C SER A 249 -12.56 8.53 10.22
N GLU A 250 -12.59 9.84 10.49
CA GLU A 250 -11.84 10.80 9.67
C GLU A 250 -10.33 10.58 9.73
N GLU A 251 -9.77 10.15 10.86
CA GLU A 251 -8.34 9.83 10.96
C GLU A 251 -7.95 8.67 10.04
N ARG A 252 -8.82 7.66 9.95
CA ARG A 252 -8.62 6.48 9.09
C ARG A 252 -8.69 6.87 7.62
N LEU A 253 -9.66 7.70 7.25
CA LEU A 253 -9.79 8.21 5.89
C LEU A 253 -8.63 9.13 5.52
N ALA A 254 -8.18 9.98 6.43
CA ALA A 254 -7.02 10.82 6.23
C ALA A 254 -5.75 9.99 5.99
N ALA A 255 -5.58 8.86 6.69
CA ALA A 255 -4.47 7.94 6.42
C ALA A 255 -4.56 7.31 5.02
N ALA A 256 -5.74 6.87 4.59
CA ALA A 256 -5.95 6.35 3.24
C ALA A 256 -5.70 7.43 2.16
N VAL A 257 -6.24 8.63 2.33
CA VAL A 257 -6.03 9.78 1.43
C VAL A 257 -4.54 10.13 1.33
N LYS A 258 -3.81 10.13 2.45
CA LYS A 258 -2.35 10.33 2.43
C LYS A 258 -1.62 9.24 1.64
N MET A 259 -2.04 7.97 1.74
CA MET A 259 -1.48 6.90 0.90
C MET A 259 -1.76 7.16 -0.58
N PHE A 260 -2.98 7.55 -0.95
CA PHE A 260 -3.31 7.91 -2.33
C PHE A 260 -2.45 9.06 -2.85
N GLU A 261 -2.33 10.15 -2.08
CA GLU A 261 -1.52 11.33 -2.44
C GLU A 261 -0.02 11.06 -2.50
N SER A 262 0.44 10.02 -1.81
CA SER A 262 1.83 9.56 -1.86
C SER A 262 2.17 8.92 -3.21
N THR A 263 1.16 8.52 -3.99
CA THR A 263 1.33 7.81 -5.24
C THR A 263 1.15 8.70 -6.48
N PRO A 264 1.58 8.24 -7.67
CA PRO A 264 1.23 8.89 -8.93
C PRO A 264 -0.25 8.77 -9.31
N ALA A 265 -1.05 7.93 -8.63
CA ALA A 265 -2.47 7.75 -8.95
C ALA A 265 -3.29 9.04 -8.85
N ARG A 266 -2.83 10.00 -8.05
CA ARG A 266 -3.42 11.34 -7.93
C ARG A 266 -3.36 12.19 -9.20
N ASP A 267 -2.46 11.82 -10.11
CA ASP A 267 -2.19 12.48 -11.38
C ASP A 267 -2.77 11.64 -12.56
N THR A 268 -3.66 10.69 -12.25
CA THR A 268 -4.30 9.79 -13.23
C THR A 268 -5.79 10.08 -13.36
N ASP A 269 -6.45 9.45 -14.32
CA ASP A 269 -7.85 9.60 -14.65
C ASP A 269 -8.81 8.92 -13.67
N VAL A 270 -8.49 8.84 -12.36
CA VAL A 270 -9.37 8.21 -11.37
C VAL A 270 -10.54 9.14 -11.05
N SER A 271 -11.77 8.70 -11.35
CA SER A 271 -13.00 9.43 -10.97
C SER A 271 -13.49 9.01 -9.58
N VAL A 272 -13.37 7.72 -9.25
CA VAL A 272 -13.90 7.18 -7.98
C VAL A 272 -12.89 6.26 -7.34
N TRP A 273 -12.75 6.40 -6.02
CA TRP A 273 -12.06 5.45 -5.19
C TRP A 273 -13.02 4.79 -4.19
N LEU A 274 -13.27 3.50 -4.41
CA LEU A 274 -14.17 2.67 -3.63
C LEU A 274 -13.41 1.85 -2.60
N ILE A 275 -13.73 2.03 -1.32
CA ILE A 275 -13.23 1.23 -0.21
C ILE A 275 -14.41 0.42 0.35
N SER A 276 -14.66 -0.73 -0.26
CA SER A 276 -15.77 -1.61 0.12
C SER A 276 -15.47 -3.07 -0.21
N LYS A 277 -16.03 -3.98 0.60
CA LYS A 277 -16.03 -5.42 0.28
C LYS A 277 -17.07 -5.80 -0.78
N SER A 278 -18.02 -4.92 -1.08
CA SER A 278 -19.06 -5.17 -2.08
C SER A 278 -18.48 -5.24 -3.48
N LEU A 279 -18.90 -6.24 -4.26
CA LEU A 279 -18.56 -6.38 -5.67
C LEU A 279 -19.45 -5.46 -6.50
N LEU A 280 -19.14 -4.17 -6.53
CA LEU A 280 -19.98 -3.19 -7.21
C LEU A 280 -19.69 -3.14 -8.72
N SER A 281 -20.17 -4.09 -9.53
CA SER A 281 -19.70 -4.23 -10.93
C SER A 281 -20.30 -3.24 -11.92
N GLN A 282 -21.40 -2.56 -11.59
CA GLN A 282 -22.22 -1.83 -12.57
C GLN A 282 -21.94 -0.32 -12.68
N ILE A 283 -20.98 0.21 -11.92
CA ILE A 283 -20.70 1.65 -11.88
C ILE A 283 -20.17 2.14 -13.23
N SER A 284 -20.86 3.11 -13.82
CA SER A 284 -20.42 3.84 -15.01
C SER A 284 -19.71 5.11 -14.57
N ALA A 285 -18.48 5.31 -15.04
CA ALA A 285 -17.69 6.51 -14.79
C ALA A 285 -16.87 6.83 -16.04
N GLN A 286 -16.61 8.13 -16.28
CA GLN A 286 -15.73 8.54 -17.38
C GLN A 286 -14.27 8.12 -17.13
N GLY A 287 -13.82 8.26 -15.89
CA GLY A 287 -12.50 7.85 -15.45
C GLY A 287 -12.47 6.48 -14.79
N ARG A 288 -11.30 6.09 -14.30
CA ARG A 288 -11.08 4.82 -13.61
C ARG A 288 -11.82 4.77 -12.28
N VAL A 289 -12.35 3.58 -11.99
CA VAL A 289 -12.91 3.22 -10.69
C VAL A 289 -11.87 2.37 -9.94
N LEU A 290 -11.13 3.01 -9.04
CA LEU A 290 -10.17 2.32 -8.18
C LEU A 290 -10.91 1.60 -7.05
N ARG A 291 -10.58 0.33 -6.79
CA ARG A 291 -11.29 -0.52 -5.84
C ARG A 291 -10.36 -1.16 -4.83
N ALA A 292 -10.48 -0.76 -3.57
CA ALA A 292 -9.92 -1.47 -2.44
C ALA A 292 -10.99 -2.41 -1.87
N ARG A 293 -10.79 -3.73 -2.02
CA ARG A 293 -11.76 -4.78 -1.60
C ARG A 293 -11.74 -5.03 -0.09
N THR A 294 -11.82 -3.96 0.68
CA THR A 294 -11.78 -3.96 2.14
C THR A 294 -12.83 -3.00 2.69
N GLN A 295 -13.15 -3.13 3.98
CA GLN A 295 -14.00 -2.17 4.66
C GLN A 295 -13.12 -1.43 5.66
N LEU A 296 -13.05 -0.10 5.58
CA LEU A 296 -12.28 0.69 6.53
C LEU A 296 -13.11 0.90 7.80
N SER A 297 -12.67 0.28 8.89
CA SER A 297 -13.31 0.31 10.20
C SER A 297 -12.85 1.55 11.00
N ARG A 298 -13.58 1.87 12.07
CA ARG A 298 -13.21 2.98 12.99
C ARG A 298 -11.85 2.74 13.66
N ALA A 299 -11.62 1.52 14.13
CA ALA A 299 -10.39 1.14 14.80
C ALA A 299 -9.46 0.38 13.83
N PRO A 300 -8.13 0.46 14.03
CA PRO A 300 -7.19 -0.33 13.27
C PRO A 300 -7.45 -1.84 13.38
N ALA A 301 -7.40 -2.54 12.25
CA ALA A 301 -7.53 -3.99 12.22
C ALA A 301 -6.12 -4.62 12.12
N PRO A 302 -5.61 -5.30 13.16
CA PRO A 302 -4.24 -5.79 13.14
C PRO A 302 -4.04 -6.87 12.06
N LEU A 303 -2.99 -6.72 11.27
CA LEU A 303 -2.49 -7.75 10.38
C LEU A 303 -1.54 -8.68 11.13
N ILE A 304 -1.63 -9.99 10.87
CA ILE A 304 -0.70 -10.96 11.44
C ILE A 304 0.69 -10.69 10.87
N ALA A 305 1.61 -10.23 11.71
CA ALA A 305 2.95 -9.78 11.32
C ALA A 305 3.68 -10.79 10.42
N SER A 306 3.68 -12.07 10.80
CA SER A 306 4.35 -13.17 10.06
C SER A 306 3.74 -13.47 8.70
N ARG A 307 2.55 -12.95 8.39
CA ARG A 307 1.97 -13.05 7.04
C ARG A 307 2.48 -11.95 6.11
N PHE A 308 2.89 -10.81 6.67
CA PHE A 308 3.31 -9.63 5.92
C PHE A 308 4.83 -9.50 5.85
N TRP A 309 5.48 -9.59 7.00
CA TRP A 309 6.93 -9.55 7.13
C TRP A 309 7.51 -10.96 7.02
N ALA A 310 8.52 -11.09 6.17
CA ALA A 310 9.35 -12.29 6.17
C ALA A 310 10.26 -12.29 7.40
N PRO A 311 10.81 -13.45 7.79
CA PRO A 311 11.74 -13.50 8.89
C PRO A 311 13.02 -12.70 8.64
N GLY A 312 13.70 -12.31 9.72
CA GLY A 312 14.90 -11.49 9.70
C GLY A 312 14.66 -10.01 10.00
N VAL A 313 13.41 -9.54 9.98
CA VAL A 313 13.05 -8.20 10.47
C VAL A 313 12.12 -8.27 11.67
N ALA A 314 12.26 -7.31 12.59
CA ALA A 314 11.39 -7.14 13.73
C ALA A 314 9.92 -7.07 13.26
N PRO A 315 8.98 -7.77 13.91
CA PRO A 315 7.57 -7.69 13.52
C PRO A 315 7.01 -6.30 13.81
N SER A 316 6.15 -5.81 12.94
CA SER A 316 5.14 -4.80 13.29
C SER A 316 3.76 -5.40 13.15
N THR A 317 2.77 -4.68 13.66
CA THR A 317 1.36 -4.99 13.46
C THR A 317 0.75 -3.96 12.51
N PRO A 318 1.03 -4.04 11.18
CA PRO A 318 0.37 -3.19 10.22
C PRO A 318 -1.14 -3.26 10.35
N ASP A 319 -1.79 -2.19 9.93
CA ASP A 319 -3.22 -2.23 9.71
C ASP A 319 -3.55 -3.02 8.44
N ARG A 320 -4.33 -4.08 8.59
CA ARG A 320 -4.77 -4.94 7.48
C ARG A 320 -5.56 -4.16 6.43
N GLU A 321 -6.46 -3.28 6.83
CA GLU A 321 -7.33 -2.55 5.90
C GLU A 321 -6.53 -1.52 5.09
N LEU A 322 -5.60 -0.81 5.74
CA LEU A 322 -4.67 0.10 5.05
C LEU A 322 -3.68 -0.67 4.17
N ALA A 323 -3.25 -1.87 4.56
CA ALA A 323 -2.43 -2.72 3.71
C ALA A 323 -3.18 -3.15 2.43
N GLU A 324 -4.46 -3.52 2.51
CA GLU A 324 -5.28 -3.84 1.33
C GLU A 324 -5.50 -2.61 0.42
N ILE A 325 -5.70 -1.44 1.02
CA ILE A 325 -5.74 -0.15 0.32
C ILE A 325 -4.42 0.09 -0.44
N ALA A 326 -3.29 -0.06 0.25
CA ALA A 326 -1.96 0.11 -0.34
C ALA A 326 -1.70 -0.87 -1.49
N LEU A 327 -2.22 -2.10 -1.42
CA LEU A 327 -2.12 -3.08 -2.51
C LEU A 327 -2.96 -2.68 -3.72
N SER A 328 -4.17 -2.17 -3.50
CA SER A 328 -5.04 -1.65 -4.56
C SER A 328 -4.38 -0.49 -5.31
N LEU A 329 -3.81 0.47 -4.56
CA LEU A 329 -3.01 1.57 -5.12
C LEU A 329 -1.79 1.04 -5.89
N GLY A 330 -1.04 0.13 -5.26
CA GLY A 330 0.12 -0.51 -5.89
C GLY A 330 -0.22 -1.18 -7.21
N THR A 331 -1.39 -1.82 -7.31
CA THR A 331 -1.87 -2.48 -8.52
C THR A 331 -2.12 -1.48 -9.65
N LEU A 332 -2.87 -0.42 -9.38
CA LEU A 332 -3.13 0.63 -10.37
C LEU A 332 -1.81 1.23 -10.91
N ILE A 333 -0.90 1.62 -10.01
CA ILE A 333 0.34 2.30 -10.40
C ILE A 333 1.27 1.34 -11.15
N SER A 334 1.33 0.07 -10.73
CA SER A 334 2.14 -0.95 -11.41
C SER A 334 1.62 -1.20 -12.83
N GLU A 335 0.30 -1.33 -13.02
CA GLU A 335 -0.31 -1.51 -14.34
C GLU A 335 -0.03 -0.31 -15.27
N LEU A 336 -0.21 0.92 -14.76
CA LEU A 336 0.07 2.13 -15.53
C LEU A 336 1.55 2.25 -15.90
N SER A 337 2.45 1.95 -14.97
CA SER A 337 3.90 2.02 -15.19
C SER A 337 4.35 0.97 -16.20
N LEU A 338 3.87 -0.27 -16.07
CA LEU A 338 4.15 -1.34 -17.01
C LEU A 338 3.55 -1.09 -18.39
N ALA A 339 2.43 -0.37 -18.49
CA ALA A 339 1.84 0.02 -19.78
C ALA A 339 2.70 1.04 -20.52
N ARG A 340 3.36 1.94 -19.77
CA ARG A 340 4.21 3.01 -20.31
C ARG A 340 5.65 2.57 -20.59
N ASP A 341 6.22 1.70 -19.75
CA ASP A 341 7.62 1.30 -19.80
C ASP A 341 7.78 -0.20 -20.16
N GLY A 342 8.21 -0.44 -21.39
CA GLY A 342 8.48 -1.79 -21.91
C GLY A 342 9.71 -2.46 -21.29
N GLU A 343 10.74 -1.71 -20.91
CA GLU A 343 11.94 -2.26 -20.26
C GLU A 343 11.60 -2.72 -18.83
N LEU A 344 10.88 -1.89 -18.07
CA LEU A 344 10.35 -2.29 -16.77
C LEU A 344 9.51 -3.56 -16.84
N ARG A 345 8.68 -3.71 -17.88
CA ARG A 345 7.88 -4.93 -18.09
C ARG A 345 8.75 -6.15 -18.32
N LEU A 346 9.80 -6.04 -19.14
CA LEU A 346 10.74 -7.14 -19.37
C LEU A 346 11.50 -7.51 -18.10
N ASP A 347 12.02 -6.52 -17.37
CA ASP A 347 12.75 -6.70 -16.11
C ASP A 347 11.87 -7.38 -15.04
N ALA A 348 10.63 -6.91 -14.88
CA ALA A 348 9.67 -7.49 -13.93
C ALA A 348 9.24 -8.91 -14.34
N THR A 349 9.09 -9.19 -15.63
CA THR A 349 8.80 -10.54 -16.14
C THR A 349 9.95 -11.50 -15.83
N ALA A 350 11.19 -11.10 -16.12
CA ALA A 350 12.37 -11.89 -15.80
C ALA A 350 12.52 -12.11 -14.28
N ALA A 351 12.16 -11.12 -13.46
CA ALA A 351 12.16 -11.25 -12.01
C ALA A 351 11.11 -12.25 -11.51
N VAL A 352 9.89 -12.24 -12.07
CA VAL A 352 8.85 -13.22 -11.74
C VAL A 352 9.30 -14.64 -12.10
N GLU A 353 9.87 -14.86 -13.29
CA GLU A 353 10.30 -16.21 -13.71
C GLU A 353 11.47 -16.74 -12.88
N ARG A 354 12.51 -15.93 -12.60
CA ARG A 354 13.60 -16.33 -11.70
C ARG A 354 13.09 -16.69 -10.32
N ALA A 355 12.20 -15.88 -9.79
CA ALA A 355 11.83 -16.03 -8.42
C ALA A 355 10.84 -17.21 -8.20
N ARG A 356 10.20 -17.75 -9.25
CA ARG A 356 9.48 -19.03 -9.18
C ARG A 356 10.41 -20.20 -8.82
N THR A 357 11.70 -20.13 -9.17
CA THR A 357 12.67 -21.21 -8.93
C THR A 357 13.52 -21.00 -7.67
N GLU A 358 13.65 -19.76 -7.18
CA GLU A 358 14.55 -19.40 -6.07
C GLU A 358 13.89 -19.40 -4.66
N GLY A 359 12.59 -19.67 -4.56
CA GLY A 359 11.87 -19.74 -3.28
C GLY A 359 11.59 -18.39 -2.62
N ALA A 360 11.09 -18.40 -1.37
CA ALA A 360 10.57 -17.19 -0.71
C ALA A 360 11.63 -16.13 -0.37
N SER A 361 12.90 -16.52 -0.20
CA SER A 361 14.02 -15.63 0.08
C SER A 361 14.35 -14.67 -1.09
N ALA A 362 13.92 -14.99 -2.31
CA ALA A 362 14.11 -14.17 -3.50
C ALA A 362 13.14 -12.96 -3.62
N TYR A 363 12.12 -12.87 -2.75
CA TYR A 363 11.07 -11.85 -2.85
C TYR A 363 10.99 -10.92 -1.66
N LEU A 364 10.96 -9.61 -1.89
CA LEU A 364 10.74 -8.64 -0.83
C LEU A 364 9.47 -8.96 -0.01
N SER A 365 8.36 -9.21 -0.70
CA SER A 365 7.07 -9.53 -0.08
C SER A 365 6.88 -11.02 0.15
N HIS A 366 6.61 -11.38 1.41
CA HIS A 366 6.24 -12.74 1.79
C HIS A 366 4.88 -13.15 1.20
N ALA A 367 3.93 -12.21 1.07
CA ALA A 367 2.64 -12.49 0.46
C ALA A 367 2.77 -12.83 -1.03
N PHE A 368 3.61 -12.08 -1.77
CA PHE A 368 3.88 -12.39 -3.18
C PHE A 368 4.57 -13.76 -3.32
N ALA A 369 5.58 -14.04 -2.50
CA ALA A 369 6.27 -15.33 -2.50
C ALA A 369 5.29 -16.50 -2.36
N ARG A 370 4.33 -16.41 -1.44
CA ARG A 370 3.29 -17.44 -1.27
C ARG A 370 2.41 -17.59 -2.50
N THR A 371 1.98 -16.49 -3.13
CA THR A 371 1.17 -16.55 -4.36
C THR A 371 1.93 -17.11 -5.56
N ALA A 372 3.26 -16.93 -5.61
CA ALA A 372 4.10 -17.43 -6.69
C ALA A 372 4.43 -18.92 -6.53
N VAL A 373 4.68 -19.39 -5.31
CA VAL A 373 4.98 -20.79 -5.02
C VAL A 373 3.72 -21.65 -4.96
N PHE A 374 2.62 -21.10 -4.44
CA PHE A 374 1.34 -21.80 -4.31
C PHE A 374 0.22 -20.94 -4.94
N PRO A 375 0.09 -20.96 -6.28
CA PRO A 375 -1.00 -20.24 -6.93
C PRO A 375 -2.34 -20.79 -6.42
N PRO A 376 -3.27 -19.96 -5.95
CA PRO A 376 -4.55 -20.43 -5.45
C PRO A 376 -5.34 -21.13 -6.57
N VAL A 377 -5.80 -22.36 -6.30
CA VAL A 377 -6.55 -23.22 -7.23
C VAL A 377 -7.91 -22.62 -7.64
N THR A 378 -8.38 -21.60 -6.94
CA THR A 378 -9.69 -20.93 -7.13
C THR A 378 -9.56 -19.48 -7.60
N ALA A 379 -8.60 -19.16 -8.47
CA ALA A 379 -8.38 -17.81 -9.01
C ALA A 379 -9.49 -17.33 -9.98
N GLY A 380 -10.75 -17.32 -9.52
CA GLY A 380 -11.84 -16.53 -10.08
C GLY A 380 -12.00 -15.17 -9.40
N ASN A 381 -11.25 -14.88 -8.34
CA ASN A 381 -11.54 -13.76 -7.42
C ASN A 381 -10.31 -12.94 -7.01
N GLY A 382 -9.80 -12.09 -7.92
CA GLY A 382 -9.12 -10.82 -7.59
C GLY A 382 -7.80 -10.83 -6.80
N VAL A 383 -7.24 -11.98 -6.40
CA VAL A 383 -5.84 -12.07 -5.96
C VAL A 383 -4.98 -12.19 -7.22
N PRO A 384 -4.12 -11.22 -7.54
CA PRO A 384 -3.32 -11.32 -8.73
C PRO A 384 -2.35 -12.49 -8.55
N GLY A 385 -2.32 -13.40 -9.54
CA GLY A 385 -1.31 -14.47 -9.58
C GLY A 385 0.10 -13.90 -9.66
N ALA A 386 1.12 -14.76 -9.79
CA ALA A 386 2.47 -14.29 -10.02
C ALA A 386 2.59 -13.61 -11.39
N THR A 387 2.36 -12.29 -11.42
CA THR A 387 2.46 -11.41 -12.59
C THR A 387 3.46 -10.30 -12.32
N PRO A 388 4.01 -9.66 -13.39
CA PRO A 388 4.89 -8.50 -13.24
C PRO A 388 4.24 -7.37 -12.43
N ALA A 389 2.95 -7.11 -12.65
CA ALA A 389 2.21 -6.11 -11.90
C ALA A 389 2.15 -6.45 -10.42
N ALA A 390 1.77 -7.69 -10.07
CA ALA A 390 1.70 -8.13 -8.68
C ALA A 390 3.04 -8.00 -7.94
N LEU A 391 4.16 -8.39 -8.58
CA LEU A 391 5.49 -8.25 -7.99
C LEU A 391 5.76 -6.82 -7.50
N ILE A 392 5.47 -5.84 -8.36
CA ILE A 392 5.65 -4.42 -8.06
C ILE A 392 4.59 -3.95 -7.05
N SER A 393 3.33 -4.34 -7.20
CA SER A 393 2.22 -3.96 -6.30
C SER A 393 2.51 -4.31 -4.85
N TYR A 394 3.02 -5.52 -4.59
CA TYR A 394 3.35 -5.94 -3.23
C TYR A 394 4.56 -5.19 -2.66
N ALA A 395 5.56 -4.85 -3.48
CA ALA A 395 6.68 -4.02 -3.03
C ALA A 395 6.21 -2.58 -2.73
N VAL A 396 5.33 -2.01 -3.56
CA VAL A 396 4.68 -0.71 -3.31
C VAL A 396 3.82 -0.76 -2.03
N GLN A 397 3.05 -1.84 -1.83
CA GLN A 397 2.25 -2.05 -0.62
C GLN A 397 3.13 -1.97 0.63
N MET A 398 4.27 -2.65 0.64
CA MET A 398 5.20 -2.65 1.77
C MET A 398 5.77 -1.26 2.03
N LEU A 399 6.14 -0.51 0.98
CA LEU A 399 6.62 0.88 1.11
C LEU A 399 5.54 1.84 1.64
N LEU A 400 4.30 1.74 1.16
CA LEU A 400 3.20 2.58 1.65
C LEU A 400 2.81 2.27 3.10
N VAL A 401 3.05 1.05 3.57
CA VAL A 401 2.73 0.61 4.94
C VAL A 401 3.89 0.87 5.92
N ASP A 402 5.12 0.50 5.57
CA ASP A 402 6.30 0.66 6.42
C ASP A 402 7.59 0.62 5.59
N ALA A 403 7.93 1.77 4.99
CA ALA A 403 9.08 1.92 4.12
C ALA A 403 10.44 1.63 4.81
N PRO A 404 10.72 2.10 6.05
CA PRO A 404 11.99 1.82 6.71
C PRO A 404 12.21 0.32 6.91
N ARG A 405 11.18 -0.40 7.36
CA ARG A 405 11.27 -1.85 7.57
C ARG A 405 11.38 -2.63 6.26
N SER A 406 10.74 -2.15 5.21
CA SER A 406 10.87 -2.72 3.86
C SER A 406 12.29 -2.57 3.32
N LEU A 407 12.91 -1.41 3.55
CA LEU A 407 14.32 -1.16 3.23
C LEU A 407 15.25 -2.07 4.02
N ASP A 408 15.04 -2.19 5.33
CA ASP A 408 15.83 -3.07 6.19
C ASP A 408 15.74 -4.53 5.72
N LEU A 409 14.53 -5.02 5.42
CA LEU A 409 14.35 -6.37 4.89
C LEU A 409 15.12 -6.60 3.57
N ALA A 410 15.05 -5.64 2.65
CA ALA A 410 15.77 -5.71 1.39
C ALA A 410 17.31 -5.76 1.61
N LEU A 411 17.83 -4.93 2.53
CA LEU A 411 19.25 -4.89 2.87
C LEU A 411 19.73 -6.16 3.56
N ILE A 412 18.94 -6.72 4.46
CA ILE A 412 19.27 -7.99 5.16
C ILE A 412 19.39 -9.13 4.15
N ARG A 413 18.47 -9.20 3.19
CA ARG A 413 18.51 -10.21 2.11
C ARG A 413 19.65 -9.97 1.12
N ALA A 414 19.94 -8.72 0.78
CA ALA A 414 21.08 -8.37 -0.04
C ALA A 414 22.41 -8.76 0.62
N ALA A 415 22.54 -8.52 1.93
CA ALA A 415 23.68 -9.01 2.71
C ALA A 415 23.76 -10.53 2.67
N ALA A 416 22.62 -11.22 2.66
CA ALA A 416 22.52 -12.66 2.50
C ALA A 416 22.81 -13.20 1.09
N GLY A 417 23.18 -12.33 0.14
CA GLY A 417 23.51 -12.70 -1.23
C GLY A 417 22.31 -12.72 -2.18
N PHE A 418 21.12 -12.35 -1.72
CA PHE A 418 19.91 -12.21 -2.54
C PHE A 418 19.67 -10.73 -2.90
N ASP A 419 20.05 -10.31 -4.10
CA ASP A 419 19.92 -8.91 -4.55
C ASP A 419 18.55 -8.59 -5.18
N ALA A 420 17.75 -9.60 -5.54
CA ALA A 420 16.42 -9.44 -6.12
C ALA A 420 15.43 -8.64 -5.23
N PRO A 421 15.35 -8.84 -3.90
CA PRO A 421 14.51 -8.03 -3.02
C PRO A 421 14.88 -6.54 -3.04
N LEU A 422 16.18 -6.22 -3.13
CA LEU A 422 16.66 -4.84 -3.22
C LEU A 422 16.29 -4.22 -4.58
N LYS A 423 16.40 -4.99 -5.67
CA LYS A 423 15.92 -4.55 -6.99
C LYS A 423 14.42 -4.26 -6.96
N GLN A 424 13.61 -5.16 -6.39
CA GLN A 424 12.15 -4.97 -6.24
C GLN A 424 11.80 -3.70 -5.45
N LEU A 425 12.52 -3.44 -4.34
CA LEU A 425 12.35 -2.22 -3.55
C LEU A 425 12.64 -0.96 -4.39
N LEU A 426 13.80 -0.93 -5.06
CA LEU A 426 14.22 0.22 -5.87
C LEU A 426 13.29 0.46 -7.06
N THR A 427 12.80 -0.60 -7.70
CA THR A 427 11.77 -0.52 -8.74
C THR A 427 10.48 0.08 -8.17
N ALA A 428 10.01 -0.37 -7.01
CA ALA A 428 8.81 0.17 -6.39
C ALA A 428 8.95 1.67 -6.00
N VAL A 429 10.13 2.08 -5.52
CA VAL A 429 10.43 3.51 -5.29
C VAL A 429 10.41 4.30 -6.60
N GLY A 430 11.01 3.77 -7.67
CA GLY A 430 10.98 4.37 -9.01
C GLY A 430 9.56 4.55 -9.53
N VAL A 431 8.75 3.50 -9.45
CA VAL A 431 7.33 3.50 -9.83
C VAL A 431 6.51 4.51 -9.03
N LEU A 432 6.76 4.65 -7.72
CA LEU A 432 6.11 5.65 -6.88
C LEU A 432 6.54 7.09 -7.18
N ALA A 433 7.72 7.26 -7.79
CA ALA A 433 8.25 8.54 -8.23
C ALA A 433 7.96 8.87 -9.71
N THR A 434 7.44 7.92 -10.50
CA THR A 434 7.12 8.11 -11.92
C THR A 434 6.16 9.28 -12.15
N GLY A 435 6.37 10.01 -13.25
CA GLY A 435 5.62 11.24 -13.56
C GLY A 435 6.07 12.46 -12.75
N ARG A 436 7.08 12.30 -11.88
CA ARG A 436 7.67 13.36 -11.09
C ARG A 436 9.15 13.51 -11.39
N GLU A 437 9.49 13.85 -12.64
CA GLU A 437 10.88 14.04 -13.10
C GLU A 437 11.70 15.06 -12.26
N LYS A 438 11.04 15.82 -11.37
CA LYS A 438 11.66 16.73 -10.39
C LYS A 438 11.33 16.42 -8.92
N ALA A 439 10.66 15.31 -8.61
CA ALA A 439 10.36 14.98 -7.21
C ALA A 439 11.65 14.61 -6.48
N LYS A 440 12.13 15.56 -5.70
CA LYS A 440 13.19 15.35 -4.71
C LYS A 440 12.67 14.61 -3.47
N THR A 441 11.35 14.45 -3.34
CA THR A 441 10.72 13.94 -2.13
C THR A 441 9.57 12.98 -2.43
N LEU A 442 9.52 11.88 -1.69
CA LEU A 442 8.44 10.89 -1.70
C LEU A 442 8.01 10.62 -0.25
N SER A 443 6.75 10.91 0.04
CA SER A 443 6.12 10.64 1.33
C SER A 443 5.64 9.20 1.35
N LEU A 444 6.04 8.40 2.35
CA LEU A 444 5.66 7.00 2.53
C LEU A 444 5.18 6.74 3.96
N GLY A 445 4.82 5.49 4.25
CA GLY A 445 4.34 5.07 5.56
C GLY A 445 5.43 4.52 6.47
N SER A 446 5.19 4.64 7.78
CA SER A 446 5.88 3.91 8.84
C SER A 446 4.84 3.42 9.84
N THR A 447 4.80 2.10 10.07
CA THR A 447 3.83 1.50 10.97
C THR A 447 4.31 1.63 12.42
N GLY A 448 3.61 2.44 13.21
CA GLY A 448 3.81 2.59 14.64
C GLY A 448 3.03 1.58 15.48
N THR A 449 3.01 1.80 16.80
CA THR A 449 2.28 0.96 17.75
C THR A 449 0.78 0.95 17.43
N GLY A 450 0.18 -0.25 17.48
CA GLY A 450 -1.26 -0.41 17.23
C GLY A 450 -1.69 -0.24 15.77
N GLY A 451 -0.77 -0.27 14.80
CA GLY A 451 -1.08 -0.16 13.36
C GLY A 451 -1.31 1.27 12.88
N ILE A 452 -0.99 2.27 13.71
CA ILE A 452 -1.07 3.69 13.32
C ILE A 452 0.00 3.97 12.27
N LEU A 453 -0.43 4.52 11.13
CA LEU A 453 0.48 4.92 10.06
C LEU A 453 1.01 6.33 10.31
N SER A 454 2.32 6.43 10.51
CA SER A 454 3.05 7.70 10.50
C SER A 454 3.66 7.94 9.13
N LYS A 455 3.97 9.20 8.84
CA LYS A 455 4.61 9.59 7.60
C LYS A 455 6.13 9.52 7.73
N VAL A 456 6.79 9.04 6.69
CA VAL A 456 8.25 9.10 6.54
C VAL A 456 8.58 9.65 5.16
N GLU A 457 9.62 10.47 5.07
CA GLU A 457 10.03 11.12 3.82
C GLU A 457 11.29 10.47 3.26
N PHE A 458 11.22 10.05 2.00
CA PHE A 458 12.39 9.80 1.18
C PHE A 458 12.74 11.14 0.53
N THR A 459 13.91 11.67 0.81
CA THR A 459 14.35 12.98 0.28
C THR A 459 15.58 12.84 -0.60
N GLU A 460 16.00 13.91 -1.28
CA GLU A 460 17.17 13.90 -2.18
C GLU A 460 17.14 12.75 -3.21
N LEU A 461 15.93 12.37 -3.66
CA LEU A 461 15.78 11.34 -4.67
C LEU A 461 16.46 11.78 -5.97
N THR A 462 17.33 10.93 -6.47
CA THR A 462 18.01 11.09 -7.76
C THR A 462 17.81 9.85 -8.60
N PHE A 463 17.73 10.04 -9.92
CA PHE A 463 17.39 9.00 -10.87
C PHE A 463 18.40 8.94 -12.02
N ASP A 464 18.49 7.78 -12.65
CA ASP A 464 19.13 7.53 -13.93
C ASP A 464 18.08 6.88 -14.84
N GLY A 465 17.47 7.68 -15.73
CA GLY A 465 16.19 7.33 -16.33
C GLY A 465 15.10 7.14 -15.26
N ASP A 466 14.38 6.02 -15.32
CA ASP A 466 13.36 5.64 -14.31
C ASP A 466 13.95 4.85 -13.12
N ARG A 467 15.27 4.67 -13.06
CA ARG A 467 15.94 3.91 -12.00
C ARG A 467 16.47 4.81 -10.89
N VAL A 468 16.15 4.47 -9.64
CA VAL A 468 16.63 5.20 -8.46
C VAL A 468 18.16 5.06 -8.32
N ARG A 469 18.86 6.19 -8.16
CA ARG A 469 20.32 6.25 -7.98
C ARG A 469 20.72 6.51 -6.53
N SER A 470 20.03 7.43 -5.86
CA SER A 470 20.23 7.67 -4.43
C SER A 470 19.00 8.35 -3.81
N PHE A 471 18.88 8.23 -2.50
CA PHE A 471 17.85 8.88 -1.68
C PHE A 471 18.32 8.98 -0.23
N ARG A 472 17.72 9.88 0.54
CA ARG A 472 17.86 9.97 1.99
C ARG A 472 16.62 9.44 2.69
N LEU A 473 16.83 8.77 3.81
CA LEU A 473 15.78 8.35 4.74
C LEU A 473 16.22 8.73 6.16
N GLY A 474 15.56 9.70 6.77
CA GLY A 474 16.10 10.36 7.96
C GLY A 474 17.45 11.02 7.66
N ASP A 475 18.43 10.83 8.51
CA ASP A 475 19.78 11.38 8.34
C ASP A 475 20.68 10.56 7.40
N ASP A 476 20.24 9.36 7.05
CA ASP A 476 21.03 8.39 6.31
C ASP A 476 20.89 8.57 4.79
N LEU A 477 22.02 8.67 4.10
CA LEU A 477 22.10 8.69 2.63
C LEU A 477 22.32 7.28 2.09
N TYR A 478 21.47 6.87 1.17
CA TYR A 478 21.54 5.60 0.48
C TYR A 478 21.90 5.79 -0.99
N VAL A 479 23.01 5.18 -1.43
CA VAL A 479 23.50 5.28 -2.82
C VAL A 479 23.50 3.89 -3.46
N VAL A 480 22.82 3.77 -4.61
CA VAL A 480 22.75 2.56 -5.41
C VAL A 480 24.06 2.39 -6.18
N GLY A 481 24.65 1.19 -6.11
CA GLY A 481 25.83 0.81 -6.86
C GLY A 481 25.71 -0.59 -7.45
N LYS A 482 26.74 -1.01 -8.19
CA LYS A 482 26.85 -2.37 -8.75
C LYS A 482 28.20 -2.99 -8.40
N VAL A 483 28.20 -4.28 -8.05
CA VAL A 483 29.42 -5.09 -7.84
C VAL A 483 29.21 -6.46 -8.48
N LYS A 484 29.99 -6.78 -9.52
CA LYS A 484 29.91 -8.08 -10.24
C LYS A 484 28.45 -8.44 -10.58
N ASP A 485 27.76 -7.52 -11.24
CA ASP A 485 26.36 -7.59 -11.67
C ASP A 485 25.28 -7.60 -10.59
N ARG A 486 25.67 -7.55 -9.30
CA ARG A 486 24.75 -7.42 -8.18
C ARG A 486 24.49 -5.96 -7.86
N VAL A 487 23.23 -5.64 -7.61
CA VAL A 487 22.85 -4.32 -7.08
C VAL A 487 23.21 -4.27 -5.60
N ILE A 488 23.90 -3.22 -5.20
CA ILE A 488 24.22 -2.94 -3.80
C ILE A 488 23.67 -1.57 -3.42
N LEU A 489 23.40 -1.38 -2.14
CA LEU A 489 23.05 -0.09 -1.57
C LEU A 489 24.08 0.24 -0.49
N ARG A 490 24.71 1.41 -0.60
CA ARG A 490 25.64 1.93 0.40
C ARG A 490 24.94 2.91 1.30
N LYS A 491 25.01 2.69 2.60
CA LYS A 491 24.51 3.59 3.65
C LYS A 491 25.67 4.49 4.09
N ASN A 492 25.56 5.79 3.90
CA ASN A 492 26.60 6.78 4.22
C ASN A 492 27.99 6.43 3.66
N GLY A 493 28.03 5.86 2.45
CA GLY A 493 29.26 5.45 1.76
C GLY A 493 29.76 4.03 2.07
N GLU A 494 29.20 3.36 3.08
CA GLU A 494 29.61 2.01 3.49
C GLU A 494 28.56 0.95 3.15
N ALA A 495 28.97 -0.32 3.06
CA ALA A 495 28.02 -1.42 2.90
C ALA A 495 27.33 -1.67 4.25
N PRO A 496 25.99 -1.57 4.35
CA PRO A 496 25.29 -1.73 5.61
C PRO A 496 25.46 -3.14 6.15
N LEU A 497 25.79 -3.28 7.44
CA LEU A 497 25.80 -4.57 8.11
C LEU A 497 24.38 -4.87 8.58
N ALA A 498 23.88 -6.07 8.24
CA ALA A 498 22.51 -6.48 8.62
C ALA A 498 22.17 -6.22 10.10
N HIS A 499 23.08 -6.50 11.02
CA HIS A 499 22.85 -6.32 12.47
C HIS A 499 22.90 -4.87 12.98
N GLU A 500 23.23 -3.90 12.12
CA GLU A 500 23.22 -2.46 12.43
C GLU A 500 21.93 -1.78 11.96
N LEU A 501 21.05 -2.53 11.29
CA LEU A 501 19.77 -2.04 10.82
C LEU A 501 18.76 -2.07 11.97
N ALA A 502 17.98 -0.99 12.11
CA ALA A 502 17.05 -0.81 13.23
C ALA A 502 15.99 -1.93 13.29
N GLY A 503 15.53 -2.39 12.13
CA GLY A 503 14.58 -3.47 12.01
C GLY A 503 15.19 -4.86 12.03
N PHE A 504 16.50 -5.06 12.20
CA PHE A 504 17.10 -6.41 12.17
C PHE A 504 16.65 -7.26 13.35
N GLN A 505 16.15 -8.45 13.05
CA GLN A 505 15.89 -9.48 14.03
C GLN A 505 16.70 -10.73 13.67
N LEU A 506 17.57 -11.14 14.59
CA LEU A 506 18.25 -12.42 14.46
C LEU A 506 17.21 -13.53 14.68
N GLU A 507 17.08 -14.44 13.72
CA GLU A 507 16.37 -15.70 13.99
C GLU A 507 17.25 -16.55 14.90
N THR A 508 16.97 -16.47 16.19
CA THR A 508 17.64 -17.28 17.21
C THR A 508 16.79 -18.51 17.46
N SER A 509 17.41 -19.69 17.43
CA SER A 509 16.78 -20.88 17.97
C SER A 509 17.42 -21.19 19.31
N GLU A 510 16.62 -21.37 20.37
CA GLU A 510 17.12 -21.81 21.67
C GLU A 510 17.50 -23.30 21.66
N HIS A 511 16.97 -24.06 20.70
CA HIS A 511 17.03 -25.52 20.66
C HIS A 511 17.44 -26.02 19.26
N GLY A 512 18.43 -26.91 19.22
CA GLY A 512 18.89 -27.60 18.01
C GLY A 512 20.27 -27.15 17.51
N PRO A 513 20.87 -27.90 16.56
CA PRO A 513 22.11 -27.51 15.92
C PRO A 513 21.91 -26.31 14.99
N TRP A 514 22.88 -25.41 14.95
CA TRP A 514 22.91 -24.26 14.04
C TRP A 514 23.90 -24.52 12.91
N THR A 515 23.42 -24.53 11.67
CA THR A 515 24.27 -24.81 10.51
C THR A 515 24.60 -23.53 9.76
N SER A 516 25.85 -23.08 9.86
CA SER A 516 26.42 -22.11 8.92
C SER A 516 26.94 -22.84 7.66
N PRO A 517 27.15 -22.17 6.51
CA PRO A 517 27.59 -22.82 5.27
C PRO A 517 28.87 -23.67 5.37
N SER A 518 29.66 -23.51 6.43
CA SER A 518 30.93 -24.23 6.62
C SER A 518 31.05 -24.99 7.94
N VAL A 519 30.11 -24.82 8.87
CA VAL A 519 30.22 -25.34 10.25
C VAL A 519 28.84 -25.57 10.84
N ALA A 520 28.61 -26.75 11.38
CA ALA A 520 27.49 -27.04 12.27
C ALA A 520 27.92 -26.82 13.74
N PHE A 521 27.19 -25.97 14.44
CA PHE A 521 27.35 -25.70 15.85
C PHE A 521 26.27 -26.41 16.65
N GLU A 522 26.61 -26.87 17.84
CA GLU A 522 25.69 -27.45 18.81
C GLU A 522 25.86 -26.75 20.14
N ARG A 523 24.77 -26.68 20.90
CA ARG A 523 24.80 -26.10 22.25
C ARG A 523 25.67 -26.97 23.15
N LEU A 524 26.65 -26.36 23.80
CA LEU A 524 27.46 -27.02 24.83
C LEU A 524 26.88 -26.76 26.22
N TYR A 525 26.68 -25.48 26.56
CA TYR A 525 26.21 -25.09 27.89
C TYR A 525 25.36 -23.82 27.81
N GLY A 526 24.40 -23.72 28.75
CA GLY A 526 23.58 -22.53 28.97
C GLY A 526 22.40 -22.40 28.00
N GLY A 527 21.91 -21.17 27.84
CA GLY A 527 20.81 -20.83 26.94
C GLY A 527 21.21 -19.81 25.89
N PRO A 528 22.31 -20.01 25.12
CA PRO A 528 22.71 -19.04 24.12
C PRO A 528 21.64 -18.89 23.06
N GLU A 529 21.36 -17.64 22.73
CA GLU A 529 20.65 -17.29 21.52
C GLU A 529 21.65 -17.28 20.35
N ALA A 530 21.51 -18.23 19.43
CA ALA A 530 22.39 -18.33 18.26
C ALA A 530 21.59 -18.33 16.96
N GLY A 531 22.19 -17.73 15.93
CA GLY A 531 21.59 -17.62 14.61
C GLY A 531 22.63 -17.39 13.53
N VAL A 532 22.29 -17.77 12.29
CA VAL A 532 23.12 -17.52 11.11
C VAL A 532 22.55 -16.32 10.37
N ILE A 533 23.36 -15.28 10.18
CA ILE A 533 23.03 -14.20 9.26
C ILE A 533 23.26 -14.74 7.85
N GLY A 534 22.38 -14.42 6.91
CA GLY A 534 22.47 -14.98 5.57
C GLY A 534 23.76 -14.67 4.80
N ASP A 535 24.62 -13.74 5.27
CA ASP A 535 25.98 -13.54 4.73
C ASP A 535 27.00 -14.60 5.21
N GLY A 536 26.51 -15.66 5.86
CA GLY A 536 27.30 -16.77 6.41
C GLY A 536 27.94 -16.47 7.76
N ARG A 537 27.67 -15.29 8.36
CA ARG A 537 28.10 -15.00 9.74
C ARG A 537 27.28 -15.80 10.73
N PHE A 538 27.95 -16.27 11.78
CA PHE A 538 27.28 -16.86 12.94
C PHE A 538 27.24 -15.83 14.07
N VAL A 539 26.07 -15.60 14.66
CA VAL A 539 25.91 -14.69 15.81
C VAL A 539 25.54 -15.51 17.02
N LEU A 540 26.18 -15.18 18.14
CA LEU A 540 25.95 -15.80 19.44
C LEU A 540 25.71 -14.70 20.47
N VAL A 541 24.59 -14.76 21.18
CA VAL A 541 24.18 -13.79 22.20
C VAL A 541 23.92 -14.54 23.51
N ALA A 542 24.40 -14.00 24.62
CA ALA A 542 24.04 -14.49 25.95
C ALA A 542 23.06 -13.54 26.65
N PRO A 543 22.03 -14.06 27.33
CA PRO A 543 21.20 -13.25 28.20
C PRO A 543 22.03 -12.66 29.35
N ALA A 544 21.65 -11.47 29.82
CA ALA A 544 22.39 -10.75 30.86
C ALA A 544 22.47 -11.49 32.21
N GLN A 545 21.54 -12.43 32.46
CA GLN A 545 21.43 -13.18 33.72
C GLN A 545 21.94 -14.63 33.63
N ALA A 546 22.76 -14.97 32.64
CA ALA A 546 23.29 -16.33 32.51
C ALA A 546 24.15 -16.74 33.72
N GLY A 547 23.85 -17.89 34.34
CA GLY A 547 24.57 -18.43 35.50
C GLY A 547 25.95 -19.03 35.20
N GLY A 548 26.50 -18.79 34.00
CA GLY A 548 27.76 -19.32 33.50
C GLY A 548 28.11 -18.74 32.12
N PHE A 549 29.10 -19.34 31.44
CA PHE A 549 29.44 -18.95 30.08
C PHE A 549 28.64 -19.75 29.06
N ASP A 550 27.71 -19.10 28.38
CA ASP A 550 26.98 -19.72 27.29
C ASP A 550 27.93 -20.07 26.16
N SER A 551 27.82 -21.29 25.66
CA SER A 551 28.79 -21.84 24.73
C SER A 551 28.20 -22.79 23.72
N VAL A 552 28.81 -22.77 22.53
CA VAL A 552 28.49 -23.66 21.42
C VAL A 552 29.77 -24.31 20.90
N VAL A 553 29.66 -25.53 20.41
CA VAL A 553 30.80 -26.33 19.92
C VAL A 553 30.55 -26.85 18.52
N ALA A 554 31.61 -27.14 17.79
CA ALA A 554 31.59 -27.70 16.45
C ALA A 554 32.58 -28.86 16.34
N GLY A 555 32.28 -29.79 15.43
CA GLY A 555 33.14 -30.95 15.14
C GLY A 555 33.21 -31.99 16.27
N GLY A 556 34.12 -32.95 16.10
CA GLY A 556 34.37 -34.06 17.03
C GLY A 556 35.28 -33.70 18.20
N THR A 557 35.50 -34.67 19.09
CA THR A 557 36.41 -34.54 20.23
C THR A 557 37.87 -34.74 19.82
N ALA A 558 38.78 -34.00 20.44
CA ALA A 558 40.21 -34.11 20.17
C ALA A 558 41.05 -33.78 21.41
N ALA A 559 42.19 -34.46 21.55
CA ALA A 559 43.25 -34.03 22.45
C ALA A 559 43.96 -32.83 21.81
N ASP A 560 44.59 -32.94 20.64
CA ASP A 560 45.27 -31.79 20.06
C ASP A 560 44.40 -31.06 19.03
N MET A 561 44.27 -29.74 19.20
CA MET A 561 43.40 -28.94 18.33
C MET A 561 43.97 -27.55 18.03
N LYS A 562 43.61 -27.05 16.85
CA LYS A 562 43.80 -25.67 16.43
C LYS A 562 42.48 -25.11 15.93
N ILE A 563 42.12 -23.95 16.44
CA ILE A 563 40.89 -23.24 16.14
C ILE A 563 41.28 -21.87 15.61
N SER A 564 40.61 -21.40 14.57
CA SER A 564 40.74 -20.03 14.08
C SER A 564 39.37 -19.47 13.73
N ALA A 565 39.16 -18.19 14.04
CA ALA A 565 37.96 -17.47 13.65
C ALA A 565 38.25 -15.98 13.52
N GLN A 566 37.36 -15.26 12.87
CA GLN A 566 37.32 -13.81 12.86
C GLN A 566 36.10 -13.38 13.68
N ILE A 567 36.32 -12.72 14.82
CA ILE A 567 35.27 -12.44 15.81
C ILE A 567 35.17 -10.95 16.08
N GLN A 568 33.98 -10.39 15.91
CA GLN A 568 33.60 -9.09 16.44
C GLN A 568 32.86 -9.30 17.76
N ILE A 569 33.23 -8.52 18.77
CA ILE A 569 32.66 -8.58 20.13
C ILE A 569 32.03 -7.22 20.48
N ASP A 570 31.00 -7.25 21.30
CA ASP A 570 30.51 -6.07 21.99
C ASP A 570 31.24 -5.85 23.34
N ALA A 571 30.70 -4.99 24.20
CA ALA A 571 31.25 -4.71 25.52
C ALA A 571 31.20 -5.92 26.47
N GLY A 572 30.25 -6.84 26.30
CA GLY A 572 30.11 -8.02 27.15
C GLY A 572 31.21 -9.05 26.91
N GLY A 573 31.64 -9.23 25.66
CA GLY A 573 32.81 -10.04 25.28
C GLY A 573 32.56 -11.55 25.15
N GLY A 574 33.64 -12.32 24.96
CA GLY A 574 33.62 -13.77 24.72
C GLY A 574 34.84 -14.23 23.91
N GLY A 575 34.79 -15.39 23.26
CA GLY A 575 35.88 -15.82 22.39
C GLY A 575 35.87 -17.30 21.97
N LEU A 576 37.06 -17.89 21.86
CA LEU A 576 37.25 -19.27 21.41
C LEU A 576 37.39 -20.22 22.60
N ILE A 577 36.85 -21.44 22.48
CA ILE A 577 37.06 -22.50 23.46
C ILE A 577 37.64 -23.77 22.83
N ALA A 578 38.50 -24.45 23.56
CA ALA A 578 39.21 -25.66 23.14
C ALA A 578 39.21 -26.72 24.25
N ARG A 579 39.20 -28.00 23.84
CA ARG A 579 39.10 -29.18 24.72
C ARG A 579 37.93 -29.08 25.68
N THR A 580 36.77 -28.65 25.19
CA THR A 580 35.64 -28.38 26.07
C THR A 580 34.70 -29.56 26.24
N SER A 581 34.20 -29.71 27.46
CA SER A 581 33.11 -30.60 27.84
C SER A 581 32.07 -29.85 28.67
N VAL A 582 30.87 -30.40 28.76
CA VAL A 582 29.81 -29.87 29.63
C VAL A 582 30.23 -30.04 31.10
N GLY A 583 30.05 -28.99 31.90
CA GLY A 583 30.21 -29.00 33.35
C GLY A 583 28.91 -28.66 34.07
N PRO A 584 28.89 -28.72 35.42
CA PRO A 584 27.68 -28.53 36.22
C PRO A 584 27.11 -27.10 36.19
N SER A 585 27.94 -26.09 35.94
CA SER A 585 27.53 -24.67 35.94
C SER A 585 28.19 -23.82 34.85
N SER A 586 29.01 -24.43 33.98
CA SER A 586 29.63 -23.84 32.78
C SER A 586 30.23 -24.96 31.93
N PHE A 587 30.93 -24.64 30.85
CA PHE A 587 31.88 -25.59 30.23
C PHE A 587 33.16 -25.75 31.06
N ALA A 588 33.80 -26.91 30.96
CA ALA A 588 35.17 -27.15 31.42
C ALA A 588 36.12 -27.17 30.22
N GLY A 589 37.29 -26.52 30.29
CA GLY A 589 38.29 -26.51 29.21
C GLY A 589 39.11 -25.23 29.11
N VAL A 590 39.72 -24.97 27.96
CA VAL A 590 40.56 -23.77 27.73
C VAL A 590 39.79 -22.73 26.94
N ALA A 591 39.89 -21.47 27.34
CA ALA A 591 39.31 -20.35 26.60
C ALA A 591 40.35 -19.30 26.23
N LEU A 592 40.25 -18.77 25.02
CA LEU A 592 40.80 -17.46 24.66
C LEU A 592 39.67 -16.44 24.83
N SER A 593 39.73 -15.69 25.93
CA SER A 593 38.73 -14.67 26.28
C SER A 593 39.13 -13.32 25.73
N LEU A 594 38.17 -12.62 25.11
CA LEU A 594 38.24 -11.22 24.76
C LEU A 594 37.20 -10.45 25.57
N LYS A 595 37.64 -9.35 26.18
CA LYS A 595 36.75 -8.38 26.82
C LYS A 595 36.72 -7.11 25.99
N GLY A 596 35.51 -6.65 25.62
CA GLY A 596 35.31 -5.43 24.86
C GLY A 596 35.40 -4.16 25.72
N GLY A 597 34.96 -3.03 25.15
CA GLY A 597 35.01 -1.70 25.75
C GLY A 597 36.15 -0.83 25.21
N ASP A 598 36.35 0.35 25.81
CA ASP A 598 37.33 1.35 25.34
C ASP A 598 38.79 0.85 25.38
N LYS A 599 39.06 -0.09 26.28
CA LYS A 599 40.38 -0.74 26.46
C LYS A 599 40.20 -2.25 26.38
N PRO A 600 40.07 -2.82 25.16
CA PRO A 600 39.81 -4.23 25.02
C PRO A 600 41.03 -5.06 25.47
N THR A 601 40.78 -6.23 26.04
CA THR A 601 41.82 -7.13 26.55
C THR A 601 41.63 -8.56 26.07
N ALA A 602 42.74 -9.29 25.90
CA ALA A 602 42.76 -10.72 25.62
C ALA A 602 43.43 -11.49 26.77
N GLN A 603 42.91 -12.68 27.09
CA GLN A 603 43.46 -13.53 28.13
C GLN A 603 43.25 -15.02 27.83
N LEU A 604 44.22 -15.87 28.20
CA LEU A 604 44.03 -17.32 28.24
C LEU A 604 43.48 -17.73 29.61
N LEU A 605 42.41 -18.51 29.61
CA LEU A 605 41.72 -18.99 30.81
C LEU A 605 41.58 -20.51 30.79
N HIS A 606 41.62 -21.12 31.96
CA HIS A 606 41.18 -22.50 32.22
C HIS A 606 39.86 -22.43 32.99
N VAL A 607 38.80 -23.00 32.45
CA VAL A 607 37.46 -23.02 33.05
C VAL A 607 37.20 -24.42 33.61
N ASP A 608 36.72 -24.51 34.85
CA ASP A 608 36.60 -25.78 35.58
C ASP A 608 35.22 -26.47 35.47
N GLY A 609 34.29 -25.88 34.71
CA GLY A 609 32.91 -26.36 34.60
C GLY A 609 31.99 -25.92 35.75
N LYS A 610 32.48 -25.28 36.80
CA LYS A 610 31.71 -24.74 37.94
C LYS A 610 31.59 -23.21 37.88
N ALA A 611 31.57 -22.67 36.66
CA ALA A 611 31.61 -21.23 36.36
C ALA A 611 32.83 -20.48 36.92
N ARG A 612 33.92 -21.19 37.29
CA ARG A 612 35.17 -20.55 37.71
C ARG A 612 36.18 -20.59 36.57
N ALA A 613 36.84 -19.45 36.34
CA ALA A 613 37.90 -19.31 35.36
C ALA A 613 39.21 -18.93 36.05
N PHE A 614 40.27 -19.67 35.75
CA PHE A 614 41.61 -19.46 36.26
C PHE A 614 42.50 -18.89 35.16
N ALA A 615 43.25 -17.84 35.47
CA ALA A 615 44.14 -17.20 34.52
C ALA A 615 45.31 -18.12 34.16
N VAL A 616 45.44 -18.46 32.89
CA VAL A 616 46.61 -19.16 32.34
C VAL A 616 47.67 -18.14 31.90
N THR A 617 47.25 -16.92 31.56
CA THR A 617 48.12 -15.76 31.33
C THR A 617 47.54 -14.52 32.01
N ALA A 618 48.38 -13.50 32.23
CA ALA A 618 47.87 -12.16 32.54
C ALA A 618 46.99 -11.64 31.40
N ALA A 619 46.04 -10.76 31.71
CA ALA A 619 45.26 -10.04 30.71
C ALA A 619 46.18 -9.07 29.95
N MET A 620 46.03 -9.03 28.63
CA MET A 620 46.85 -8.23 27.74
C MET A 620 45.97 -7.23 26.99
N ALA A 621 46.35 -5.96 26.99
CA ALA A 621 45.66 -4.95 26.18
C ALA A 621 45.83 -5.26 24.69
N ILE A 622 44.74 -5.16 23.93
CA ILE A 622 44.71 -5.32 22.48
C ILE A 622 44.19 -4.03 21.83
N LYS A 623 44.48 -3.83 20.55
CA LYS A 623 43.97 -2.66 19.81
C LYS A 623 42.50 -2.88 19.47
N PRO A 624 41.62 -1.86 19.53
CA PRO A 624 40.26 -1.97 19.00
C PRO A 624 40.28 -2.46 17.54
N PRO A 625 39.35 -3.34 17.13
CA PRO A 625 39.35 -3.87 15.78
C PRO A 625 38.79 -2.81 14.82
N LYS A 626 39.09 -2.92 13.52
CA LYS A 626 38.32 -2.17 12.52
C LYS A 626 36.86 -2.65 12.58
N LYS A 627 35.91 -1.71 12.68
CA LYS A 627 34.48 -1.99 12.96
C LYS A 627 33.88 -3.11 12.09
N SER A 628 34.25 -3.20 10.82
CA SER A 628 33.71 -4.18 9.86
C SER A 628 34.47 -5.52 9.79
N GLU A 629 35.66 -5.62 10.39
CA GLU A 629 36.53 -6.79 10.30
C GLU A 629 36.57 -7.62 11.59
N GLY A 630 36.45 -7.02 12.77
CA GLY A 630 36.65 -7.76 14.04
C GLY A 630 38.09 -8.26 14.23
N TYR A 631 38.31 -9.11 15.23
CA TYR A 631 39.62 -9.68 15.58
C TYR A 631 39.89 -11.00 14.86
N ARG A 632 41.10 -11.19 14.31
CA ARG A 632 41.55 -12.51 13.83
C ARG A 632 42.17 -13.32 14.96
N LEU A 633 41.48 -14.39 15.33
CA LEU A 633 41.83 -15.24 16.45
C LEU A 633 42.39 -16.58 16.00
N THR A 634 43.35 -17.09 16.77
CA THR A 634 43.78 -18.49 16.71
C THR A 634 43.99 -18.99 18.12
N LEU A 635 43.48 -20.18 18.44
CA LEU A 635 43.73 -20.89 19.69
C LEU A 635 44.25 -22.28 19.35
N LYS A 636 45.38 -22.67 19.93
CA LYS A 636 46.00 -23.98 19.74
C LYS A 636 46.36 -24.59 21.09
N VAL A 637 45.90 -25.82 21.30
CA VAL A 637 46.21 -26.62 22.48
C VAL A 637 46.94 -27.88 22.02
N LYS A 638 48.14 -28.08 22.55
CA LYS A 638 48.96 -29.28 22.33
C LYS A 638 49.48 -29.78 23.67
N ASP A 639 49.12 -30.99 24.05
CA ASP A 639 49.42 -31.55 25.37
C ASP A 639 48.94 -30.62 26.52
N ASP A 640 49.84 -30.05 27.30
CA ASP A 640 49.59 -29.06 28.36
C ASP A 640 49.91 -27.62 27.94
N LYS A 641 50.38 -27.41 26.69
CA LYS A 641 50.76 -26.11 26.16
C LYS A 641 49.59 -25.46 25.42
N VAL A 642 49.33 -24.20 25.78
CA VAL A 642 48.29 -23.38 25.16
C VAL A 642 48.94 -22.18 24.49
N THR A 643 48.63 -21.96 23.22
CA THR A 643 49.07 -20.79 22.47
C THR A 643 47.88 -20.14 21.79
N ALA A 644 47.76 -18.83 21.90
CA ALA A 644 46.75 -18.05 21.20
C ALA A 644 47.38 -16.89 20.44
N SER A 645 46.64 -16.36 19.46
CA SER A 645 47.00 -15.17 18.71
C SER A 645 45.76 -14.30 18.51
N VAL A 646 45.90 -12.99 18.73
CA VAL A 646 44.88 -11.96 18.46
C VAL A 646 45.52 -10.93 17.53
N ASP A 647 45.08 -10.89 16.27
CA ASP A 647 45.67 -10.04 15.21
C ASP A 647 47.20 -10.11 15.11
N GLY A 648 47.74 -11.30 15.32
CA GLY A 648 49.18 -11.59 15.28
C GLY A 648 49.89 -11.45 16.63
N VAL A 649 49.27 -10.83 17.64
CA VAL A 649 49.83 -10.73 18.99
C VAL A 649 49.65 -12.06 19.73
N LYS A 650 50.75 -12.66 20.20
CA LYS A 650 50.76 -14.03 20.73
C LYS A 650 50.64 -14.07 22.25
N LEU A 651 49.79 -14.95 22.74
CA LEU A 651 49.68 -15.35 24.15
C LEU A 651 50.17 -16.80 24.28
N LYS A 652 50.96 -17.10 25.31
CA LYS A 652 51.47 -18.45 25.58
C LYS A 652 51.30 -18.76 27.06
N GLY A 653 50.83 -19.97 27.36
CA GLY A 653 50.76 -20.45 28.72
C GLY A 653 50.82 -21.97 28.79
N LYS A 654 50.91 -22.48 30.03
CA LYS A 654 50.99 -23.90 30.34
C LYS A 654 49.90 -24.21 31.36
N LEU A 655 49.15 -25.29 31.14
CA LEU A 655 48.14 -25.76 32.06
C LEU A 655 48.80 -26.53 33.20
N GLU A 656 48.27 -26.39 34.41
CA GLU A 656 48.77 -27.14 35.58
C GLU A 656 48.56 -28.65 35.43
N ARG A 657 47.51 -29.05 34.67
CA ARG A 657 47.16 -30.43 34.40
C ARG A 657 46.75 -30.60 32.95
N ARG A 658 47.04 -31.77 32.39
CA ARG A 658 46.59 -32.14 31.04
C ARG A 658 45.06 -32.30 31.05
N LEU A 659 44.38 -31.55 30.20
CA LEU A 659 42.95 -31.69 29.99
C LEU A 659 42.65 -32.89 29.09
N SER A 660 41.52 -33.55 29.35
CA SER A 660 40.96 -34.61 28.51
C SER A 660 40.65 -34.12 27.10
N ALA A 661 40.45 -35.06 26.17
CA ALA A 661 39.94 -34.74 24.85
C ALA A 661 38.55 -34.08 24.96
N GLY A 662 38.31 -33.06 24.16
CA GLY A 662 37.05 -32.32 24.16
C GLY A 662 36.81 -31.64 22.82
N ARG A 663 35.77 -30.82 22.72
CA ARG A 663 35.37 -30.17 21.47
C ARG A 663 35.97 -28.77 21.34
N ALA A 664 35.87 -28.21 20.14
CA ALA A 664 36.24 -26.84 19.82
C ALA A 664 34.98 -25.99 19.66
N GLY A 665 35.02 -24.71 19.99
CA GLY A 665 33.81 -23.90 19.92
C GLY A 665 34.00 -22.42 20.17
N LEU A 666 32.88 -21.81 20.56
CA LEU A 666 32.73 -20.41 20.92
C LEU A 666 32.06 -20.30 22.29
N PHE A 667 32.38 -19.25 23.03
CA PHE A 667 31.64 -18.88 24.22
C PHE A 667 31.41 -17.39 24.27
N VAL A 668 30.30 -16.99 24.88
CA VAL A 668 29.93 -15.60 25.09
C VAL A 668 29.74 -15.34 26.58
N MET A 669 30.17 -14.17 27.05
CA MET A 669 29.98 -13.78 28.45
C MET A 669 28.55 -13.27 28.67
N PRO A 670 28.01 -13.29 29.91
CA PRO A 670 26.67 -12.81 30.20
C PRO A 670 26.42 -11.39 29.66
N GLY A 671 25.34 -11.22 28.90
CA GLY A 671 24.98 -9.95 28.24
C GLY A 671 25.88 -9.58 27.05
N GLY A 672 26.76 -10.47 26.61
CA GLY A 672 27.64 -10.27 25.47
C GLY A 672 27.07 -10.77 24.15
N LYS A 673 27.69 -10.31 23.06
CA LYS A 673 27.39 -10.69 21.69
C LYS A 673 28.67 -10.94 20.91
N LEU A 674 28.72 -12.09 20.23
CA LEU A 674 29.74 -12.43 19.25
C LEU A 674 29.17 -12.46 17.84
N THR A 675 29.89 -11.88 16.90
CA THR A 675 29.66 -12.07 15.47
C THR A 675 30.88 -12.73 14.86
N VAL A 676 30.70 -13.93 14.30
CA VAL A 676 31.78 -14.84 13.91
C VAL A 676 31.80 -15.08 12.40
N ARG A 677 33.00 -15.01 11.83
CA ARG A 677 33.33 -15.32 10.43
C ARG A 677 34.45 -16.35 10.36
N LYS A 678 34.47 -17.13 9.27
CA LYS A 678 35.60 -18.01 8.91
C LYS A 678 36.04 -18.94 10.05
N PHE A 679 35.08 -19.45 10.83
CA PHE A 679 35.39 -20.42 11.87
C PHE A 679 35.96 -21.69 11.24
N LYS A 680 37.10 -22.16 11.75
CA LYS A 680 37.74 -23.41 11.37
C LYS A 680 38.29 -24.09 12.60
N SER A 681 38.03 -25.38 12.72
CA SER A 681 38.67 -26.26 13.70
C SER A 681 39.40 -27.38 12.94
N SER A 682 40.70 -27.52 13.17
CA SER A 682 41.46 -28.68 12.70
C SER A 682 41.79 -29.55 13.90
N VAL A 683 41.28 -30.78 13.87
CA VAL A 683 41.67 -31.87 14.75
C VAL A 683 42.82 -32.59 14.08
N LYS A 684 43.92 -32.80 14.80
CA LYS A 684 44.95 -33.74 14.32
C LYS A 684 44.59 -35.08 14.93
N ASP A 685 44.16 -36.03 14.10
CA ASP A 685 43.88 -37.38 14.57
C ASP A 685 45.10 -37.91 15.32
N THR A 686 44.86 -38.33 16.56
CA THR A 686 45.85 -39.06 17.35
C THR A 686 46.25 -40.29 16.52
N PRO A 687 47.54 -40.63 16.36
CA PRO A 687 47.94 -41.85 15.67
C PRO A 687 47.18 -43.04 16.27
N LYS A 688 46.61 -43.88 15.40
CA LYS A 688 45.97 -45.15 15.73
C LYS A 688 46.85 -45.87 16.76
N ALA A 689 46.29 -46.21 17.93
CA ALA A 689 47.03 -46.89 18.99
C ALA A 689 47.73 -48.12 18.41
N ALA A 690 49.03 -48.26 18.70
CA ALA A 690 49.81 -49.43 18.33
C ALA A 690 49.14 -50.67 18.94
N ASP A 691 49.04 -51.72 18.13
CA ASP A 691 48.48 -53.02 18.51
C ASP A 691 49.07 -53.48 19.85
N THR A 692 48.18 -53.78 20.80
CA THR A 692 48.56 -54.48 22.02
C THR A 692 48.88 -55.92 21.60
N PRO A 693 50.06 -56.48 21.89
CA PRO A 693 50.30 -57.89 21.63
C PRO A 693 49.41 -58.72 22.55
N GLU A 694 48.67 -59.66 21.98
CA GLU A 694 47.95 -60.70 22.71
C GLU A 694 48.92 -61.46 23.61
N GLY A 695 48.56 -61.57 24.88
CA GLY A 695 49.15 -62.47 25.87
C GLY A 695 48.05 -63.25 26.55
#